data_AF-A0A8J1VM87-F1
#
_entry.id   AF-A0A8J1VM87-F1
#
_cell.length_a   1.000
_cell.length_b   1.000
_cell.length_c   1.000
_cell.angle_alpha   90.00
_cell.angle_beta   90.00
_cell.angle_gamma   90.00
#
_symmetry.space_group_name_H-M   'P 1'
#
loop_
_entity.id
_entity.type
_entity.pdbx_description
1 polymer ?
#
loop_
_entity_poly.entity_id
_entity_poly.type
_entity_poly.pdbx_seq_one_letter_code
_entity_poly.pdbx_strand_id
1 'polypeptide(L)'
;MALAQSDLPSRPLSTPPSLLILILDLHPLSWSLLASSSTEPILSEPTNTSHKTPLTLISLTEFVTILVVFLNAHLASRWANEVVVYGAIAGRAKLLYPPPPGEAGPSQYNPNVYQPFHTLGSQFEESLRHMVRAEKGRIDHNHGKGSNESPALVSALTKALCFINRVAPSTNVSNSTSNDSAAPHAGPDRLENRILVINATPGAPSSTSTSSSSLPAKSGGGQMRGGYVGLMNCVFAAQKAKVPIDVLTLPPPHTGTAPPIFLQQAAHLTDGIYWRWNGRGGLLQYLHAIYLAPPSLRHTPFAVPPQDAVDFRAVCFCHHNVVDVGFVCSVCLSIFCNPLPVCMMCKTKFPIKSIPLLKRLAANIQPIPIPDTVPPPVARKGHQPADGNEALAKHVGGKGKKARPGVAMEVEVLIKASPQLSPGLGSPALAGPFHHRAPSFPALTQHPSAFPNLQTAITDDPTSSSPVVPGTDHIPCGPAPSSPPRHGGGVEALRLSQQGSTPNGHTAPYGNLSLAAAAMGGGAPGGLGSPSATGREKEEREKKGLYPSRVVLTTYPGQAGIHPIPVRWGAGPTARDRGPVVCSRVKSNLPIRNSIGAHAGSYSIYRALSIAMGQLRPDWRPDLTNTHPPFVLPPQPGWFGDGSGRGEEGNQKGWRIVSFDPWGAMSQEIWAKEYSEGLDVRPTISQTKAHIKIEELDVLARASEFPVDGDIVIRSPELPAFPGVDQGVEVNCYKAAIDPVWFLPGVAERLEIQESTLRRALFEDTGGMYPELLTRPDINIFLPPIGGMTVYIMGDPMKLSDPNTEITCRPHDSCSGSDVFGSDICTCRPYLIFGISEAIKCAQRGGVGVIIYFQKEGRALGEVVKYMVYNRRKRGGDNASEYFNNTALVAGVKDARHQALMPDILHFLGIQHITNLISMSNLKYDAIIASGITVKNRYEIPEELIPADSRVEIDAKIQSGYFSKRVMDENILKQTKGRGWEDIVH
;
A
#
# COMPACT_ATOMS: atom_id res chain seq x y z
N MET A 1 35.30 -16.39 24.99
CA MET A 1 34.97 -14.96 24.75
C MET A 1 33.70 -14.92 23.91
N ALA A 2 32.72 -14.12 24.29
CA ALA A 2 31.52 -13.88 23.50
C ALA A 2 31.57 -12.47 22.89
N LEU A 3 31.07 -12.33 21.67
CA LEU A 3 30.74 -11.04 21.04
C LEU A 3 29.31 -11.15 20.52
N ALA A 4 28.58 -10.03 20.53
CA ALA A 4 27.14 -10.03 20.38
C ALA A 4 26.67 -10.49 18.99
N GLN A 5 25.61 -11.30 18.97
CA GLN A 5 24.79 -11.55 17.78
C GLN A 5 23.40 -10.97 18.02
N SER A 6 23.21 -9.73 17.61
CA SER A 6 21.90 -9.08 17.48
C SER A 6 21.31 -9.38 16.10
N ASP A 7 20.07 -9.86 16.08
CA ASP A 7 19.11 -9.74 14.97
C ASP A 7 19.61 -10.06 13.55
N LEU A 8 20.11 -11.28 13.36
CA LEU A 8 20.13 -11.94 12.05
C LEU A 8 19.10 -13.08 12.04
N PRO A 9 18.26 -13.21 10.98
CA PRO A 9 17.33 -14.33 10.87
C PRO A 9 18.11 -15.66 10.85
N SER A 10 17.64 -16.61 11.65
CA SER A 10 18.33 -17.88 11.94
C SER A 10 18.59 -18.70 10.67
N ARG A 11 19.84 -18.70 10.18
CA ARG A 11 20.22 -19.46 8.98
C ARG A 11 20.13 -20.97 9.24
N PRO A 12 19.69 -21.78 8.27
CA PRO A 12 19.65 -23.23 8.43
C PRO A 12 21.07 -23.80 8.36
N LEU A 13 21.41 -24.70 9.27
CA LEU A 13 22.73 -25.34 9.35
C LEU A 13 23.05 -26.30 8.19
N SER A 14 22.07 -26.60 7.33
CA SER A 14 22.22 -27.43 6.14
C SER A 14 21.23 -27.00 5.05
N THR A 15 21.64 -27.08 3.79
CA THR A 15 20.77 -26.88 2.62
C THR A 15 19.91 -28.12 2.40
N PRO A 16 18.61 -27.99 2.07
CA PRO A 16 17.77 -29.15 1.78
C PRO A 16 18.21 -29.88 0.48
N PRO A 17 17.84 -31.18 0.31
CA PRO A 17 18.07 -31.89 -0.95
C PRO A 17 17.25 -31.27 -2.08
N SER A 18 17.76 -31.28 -3.32
CA SER A 18 17.09 -30.68 -4.46
C SER A 18 16.99 -31.63 -5.67
N LEU A 19 15.76 -31.75 -6.20
CA LEU A 19 15.45 -32.40 -7.46
C LEU A 19 15.51 -31.37 -8.59
N LEU A 20 16.46 -31.56 -9.51
CA LEU A 20 16.60 -30.77 -10.73
C LEU A 20 15.97 -31.51 -11.91
N ILE A 21 14.86 -31.00 -12.44
CA ILE A 21 14.27 -31.52 -13.68
C ILE A 21 14.69 -30.63 -14.86
N LEU A 22 15.58 -31.15 -15.69
CA LEU A 22 16.01 -30.52 -16.93
C LEU A 22 15.05 -30.84 -18.09
N ILE A 23 14.71 -29.82 -18.87
CA ILE A 23 14.00 -29.93 -20.15
C ILE A 23 14.91 -29.36 -21.23
N LEU A 24 15.37 -30.21 -22.14
CA LEU A 24 16.28 -29.84 -23.22
C LEU A 24 15.53 -29.80 -24.57
N ASP A 25 15.54 -28.65 -25.22
CA ASP A 25 15.12 -28.49 -26.62
C ASP A 25 16.15 -29.14 -27.56
N LEU A 26 15.69 -30.06 -28.40
CA LEU A 26 16.48 -30.85 -29.35
C LEU A 26 16.03 -30.64 -30.80
N HIS A 27 15.39 -29.50 -31.11
CA HIS A 27 14.98 -29.17 -32.47
C HIS A 27 16.19 -29.12 -33.44
N PRO A 28 16.28 -29.99 -34.46
CA PRO A 28 17.52 -30.19 -35.22
C PRO A 28 18.02 -28.93 -35.96
N LEU A 29 17.10 -28.15 -36.54
CA LEU A 29 17.44 -26.90 -37.24
C LEU A 29 18.08 -25.89 -36.28
N SER A 30 17.57 -25.77 -35.05
CA SER A 30 18.07 -24.84 -34.04
C SER A 30 19.53 -25.16 -33.68
N TRP A 31 19.85 -26.45 -33.48
CA TRP A 31 21.22 -26.89 -33.21
C TRP A 31 22.16 -26.77 -34.43
N SER A 32 21.65 -26.92 -35.66
CA SER A 32 22.47 -26.65 -36.85
C SER A 32 22.85 -25.17 -36.97
N LEU A 33 21.94 -24.25 -36.61
CA LEU A 33 22.16 -22.80 -36.64
C LEU A 33 23.09 -22.29 -35.52
N LEU A 34 23.20 -23.04 -34.41
CA LEU A 34 24.18 -22.78 -33.34
C LEU A 34 25.60 -23.27 -33.68
N ALA A 35 25.71 -24.23 -34.60
CA ALA A 35 26.97 -24.82 -35.04
C ALA A 35 27.54 -24.18 -36.34
N SER A 36 26.71 -23.52 -37.15
CA SER A 36 27.10 -22.97 -38.45
C SER A 36 27.63 -21.53 -38.38
N SER A 37 28.83 -21.28 -38.89
CA SER A 37 29.27 -19.93 -39.30
C SER A 37 28.83 -19.63 -40.74
N SER A 38 28.01 -18.60 -40.96
CA SER A 38 27.75 -18.07 -42.30
C SER A 38 28.54 -16.79 -42.55
N THR A 39 29.52 -16.87 -43.45
CA THR A 39 30.31 -15.73 -43.95
C THR A 39 29.45 -14.86 -44.88
N GLU A 40 29.24 -13.59 -44.54
CA GLU A 40 28.86 -12.47 -45.46
C GLU A 40 28.83 -11.16 -44.61
N PRO A 41 29.47 -10.05 -45.05
CA PRO A 41 29.50 -8.80 -44.28
C PRO A 41 28.42 -7.79 -44.75
N ILE A 42 27.45 -7.48 -43.91
CA ILE A 42 26.53 -6.35 -44.12
C ILE A 42 27.15 -5.05 -43.59
N LEU A 43 26.92 -3.94 -44.29
CA LEU A 43 27.69 -2.69 -44.16
C LEU A 43 27.61 -2.01 -42.78
N SER A 44 28.65 -1.21 -42.53
CA SER A 44 28.93 -0.42 -41.34
C SER A 44 27.89 0.66 -40.98
N GLU A 45 27.67 0.82 -39.68
CA GLU A 45 27.71 2.15 -39.06
C GLU A 45 29.07 2.36 -38.37
N PRO A 46 29.64 3.58 -38.37
CA PRO A 46 30.93 3.86 -37.75
C PRO A 46 30.79 4.42 -36.32
N THR A 47 31.35 3.75 -35.31
CA THR A 47 32.00 4.41 -34.16
C THR A 47 32.80 3.43 -33.29
N ASN A 48 33.85 3.97 -32.68
CA ASN A 48 34.63 3.50 -31.52
C ASN A 48 35.05 2.01 -31.40
N THR A 49 36.36 1.85 -31.51
CA THR A 49 37.14 0.65 -31.20
C THR A 49 36.92 0.10 -29.79
N SER A 50 36.47 -1.15 -29.69
CA SER A 50 36.77 -2.05 -28.56
C SER A 50 36.81 -3.50 -29.06
N HIS A 51 37.43 -4.41 -28.30
CA HIS A 51 37.80 -5.75 -28.77
C HIS A 51 36.60 -6.60 -29.21
N LYS A 52 36.53 -6.92 -30.52
CA LYS A 52 35.62 -7.95 -31.05
C LYS A 52 36.19 -9.35 -30.75
N THR A 53 35.94 -9.86 -29.54
CA THR A 53 36.05 -11.30 -29.28
C THR A 53 35.10 -12.08 -30.19
N PRO A 54 35.53 -13.22 -30.77
CA PRO A 54 34.66 -14.04 -31.61
C PRO A 54 33.47 -14.60 -30.81
N LEU A 55 32.33 -14.76 -31.47
CA LEU A 55 31.18 -15.48 -30.91
C LEU A 55 31.51 -16.97 -30.86
N THR A 56 31.26 -17.61 -29.72
CA THR A 56 31.47 -19.06 -29.57
C THR A 56 30.33 -19.81 -30.24
N LEU A 57 30.62 -20.47 -31.38
CA LEU A 57 29.78 -21.52 -31.94
C LEU A 57 29.73 -22.71 -30.97
N ILE A 58 28.64 -23.47 -30.98
CA ILE A 58 28.52 -24.64 -30.09
C ILE A 58 27.73 -25.77 -30.78
N SER A 59 28.36 -26.94 -30.90
CA SER A 59 27.68 -28.16 -31.33
C SER A 59 26.87 -28.76 -30.18
N LEU A 60 25.85 -29.55 -30.51
CA LEU A 60 25.09 -30.34 -29.53
C LEU A 60 26.01 -31.25 -28.70
N THR A 61 27.10 -31.77 -29.28
CA THR A 61 28.07 -32.64 -28.59
C THR A 61 28.84 -31.90 -27.51
N GLU A 62 29.40 -30.72 -27.83
CA GLU A 62 30.13 -29.88 -26.86
C GLU A 62 29.19 -29.38 -25.76
N PHE A 63 27.97 -29.00 -26.13
CA PHE A 63 26.92 -28.63 -25.19
C PHE A 63 26.57 -29.78 -24.23
N VAL A 64 26.44 -31.02 -24.72
CA VAL A 64 26.17 -32.20 -23.88
C VAL A 64 27.30 -32.45 -22.89
N THR A 65 28.56 -32.33 -23.29
CA THR A 65 29.71 -32.43 -22.37
C THR A 65 29.65 -31.37 -21.27
N ILE A 66 29.40 -30.10 -21.63
CA ILE A 66 29.23 -28.99 -20.68
C ILE A 66 28.06 -29.25 -19.72
N LEU A 67 26.95 -29.77 -20.25
CA LEU A 67 25.74 -30.07 -19.48
C LEU A 67 25.96 -31.22 -18.49
N VAL A 68 26.66 -32.29 -18.87
CA VAL A 68 26.99 -33.41 -17.97
C VAL A 68 27.88 -32.94 -16.82
N VAL A 69 28.84 -32.03 -17.05
CA VAL A 69 29.65 -31.42 -15.98
C VAL A 69 28.76 -30.63 -15.00
N PHE A 70 27.81 -29.83 -15.49
CA PHE A 70 26.86 -29.10 -14.65
C PHE A 70 25.93 -30.02 -13.83
N LEU A 71 25.39 -31.08 -14.44
CA LEU A 71 24.53 -32.04 -13.73
C LEU A 71 25.31 -32.85 -12.68
N ASN A 72 26.56 -33.21 -12.98
CA ASN A 72 27.47 -33.82 -11.99
C ASN A 72 27.78 -32.84 -10.85
N ALA A 73 27.93 -31.53 -11.12
CA ALA A 73 28.12 -30.53 -10.06
C ALA A 73 26.87 -30.37 -9.15
N HIS A 74 25.66 -30.43 -9.70
CA HIS A 74 24.42 -30.47 -8.90
C HIS A 74 24.35 -31.73 -8.02
N LEU A 75 24.66 -32.91 -8.57
CA LEU A 75 24.73 -34.17 -7.80
C LEU A 75 25.86 -34.17 -6.76
N ALA A 76 26.99 -33.49 -7.03
CA ALA A 76 28.09 -33.33 -6.08
C ALA A 76 27.75 -32.41 -4.89
N SER A 77 26.80 -31.48 -5.09
CA SER A 77 26.50 -30.43 -4.11
C SER A 77 25.82 -30.94 -2.83
N ARG A 78 25.09 -32.06 -2.89
CA ARG A 78 24.52 -32.78 -1.74
C ARG A 78 24.17 -34.21 -2.17
N TRP A 79 24.53 -35.21 -1.36
CA TRP A 79 24.38 -36.64 -1.70
C TRP A 79 22.95 -37.09 -2.03
N ALA A 80 21.94 -36.39 -1.50
CA ALA A 80 20.51 -36.65 -1.71
C ALA A 80 19.89 -35.75 -2.82
N ASN A 81 20.71 -35.10 -3.66
CA ASN A 81 20.23 -34.40 -4.84
C ASN A 81 19.87 -35.39 -5.95
N GLU A 82 18.77 -35.10 -6.66
CA GLU A 82 18.31 -35.91 -7.78
C GLU A 82 18.33 -35.09 -9.09
N VAL A 83 18.46 -35.80 -10.21
CA VAL A 83 18.44 -35.26 -11.58
C VAL A 83 17.47 -36.06 -12.43
N VAL A 84 16.63 -35.36 -13.18
CA VAL A 84 15.74 -35.93 -14.21
C VAL A 84 15.91 -35.11 -15.48
N VAL A 85 15.98 -35.75 -16.65
CA VAL A 85 16.16 -35.08 -17.93
C VAL A 85 15.09 -35.51 -18.93
N TYR A 86 14.39 -34.54 -19.52
CA TYR A 86 13.47 -34.73 -20.63
C TYR A 86 14.02 -34.08 -21.91
N GLY A 87 14.02 -34.83 -23.01
CA GLY A 87 14.25 -34.27 -24.35
C GLY A 87 12.93 -33.89 -25.01
N ALA A 88 12.83 -32.64 -25.45
CA ALA A 88 11.72 -32.10 -26.24
C ALA A 88 12.16 -31.94 -27.70
N ILE A 89 11.40 -32.56 -28.62
CA ILE A 89 11.70 -32.57 -30.06
C ILE A 89 10.40 -32.35 -30.85
N ALA A 90 10.50 -32.33 -32.17
CA ALA A 90 9.37 -32.21 -33.11
C ALA A 90 8.16 -33.06 -32.68
N GLY A 91 7.11 -32.39 -32.19
CA GLY A 91 5.84 -32.99 -31.74
C GLY A 91 5.93 -33.99 -30.57
N ARG A 92 7.10 -34.25 -29.96
CA ARG A 92 7.31 -35.34 -28.98
C ARG A 92 8.20 -34.93 -27.81
N ALA A 93 7.96 -35.54 -26.64
CA ALA A 93 8.86 -35.47 -25.49
C ALA A 93 9.07 -36.86 -24.87
N LYS A 94 10.32 -37.32 -24.69
CA LYS A 94 10.69 -38.56 -23.97
C LYS A 94 11.66 -38.24 -22.82
N LEU A 95 11.54 -39.01 -21.74
CA LEU A 95 12.48 -39.08 -20.63
C LEU A 95 13.82 -39.62 -21.14
N LEU A 96 14.90 -38.88 -20.91
CA LEU A 96 16.29 -39.23 -21.26
C LEU A 96 17.07 -39.75 -20.05
N TYR A 97 16.71 -39.32 -18.83
CA TYR A 97 17.28 -39.83 -17.58
C TYR A 97 16.29 -39.62 -16.42
N PRO A 98 16.12 -40.57 -15.47
CA PRO A 98 16.60 -41.95 -15.55
C PRO A 98 15.89 -42.74 -16.67
N PRO A 99 16.48 -43.83 -17.19
CA PRO A 99 15.78 -44.71 -18.13
C PRO A 99 14.57 -45.38 -17.46
N PRO A 100 13.51 -45.73 -18.22
CA PRO A 100 12.36 -46.43 -17.66
C PRO A 100 12.75 -47.85 -17.18
N PRO A 101 12.08 -48.40 -16.16
CA PRO A 101 12.41 -49.72 -15.60
C PRO A 101 12.29 -50.80 -16.68
N GLY A 102 13.42 -51.44 -16.99
CA GLY A 102 13.56 -52.41 -18.08
C GLY A 102 14.46 -51.95 -19.25
N GLU A 103 14.61 -50.64 -19.49
CA GLU A 103 15.58 -50.09 -20.47
C GLU A 103 16.98 -49.86 -19.86
N ALA A 104 17.15 -50.05 -18.54
CA ALA A 104 18.41 -49.81 -17.84
C ALA A 104 19.43 -50.96 -18.07
N GLY A 105 20.30 -50.80 -19.07
CA GLY A 105 21.45 -51.69 -19.27
C GLY A 105 22.46 -51.66 -18.10
N PRO A 106 23.27 -52.73 -17.93
CA PRO A 106 24.24 -52.81 -16.85
C PRO A 106 25.35 -51.76 -17.02
N SER A 107 25.36 -50.75 -16.15
CA SER A 107 26.45 -49.77 -16.10
C SER A 107 27.76 -50.48 -15.73
N GLN A 108 28.77 -50.40 -16.59
CA GLN A 108 30.12 -50.87 -16.23
C GLN A 108 30.59 -50.15 -14.97
N TYR A 109 31.07 -50.91 -13.98
CA TYR A 109 31.54 -50.36 -12.72
C TYR A 109 32.99 -49.89 -12.87
N ASN A 110 33.23 -48.59 -12.71
CA ASN A 110 34.57 -48.01 -12.76
C ASN A 110 34.95 -47.49 -11.36
N PRO A 111 35.88 -48.16 -10.64
CA PRO A 111 36.21 -47.79 -9.26
C PRO A 111 36.87 -46.41 -9.13
N ASN A 112 37.35 -45.82 -10.24
CA ASN A 112 37.98 -44.50 -10.26
C ASN A 112 36.99 -43.35 -10.52
N VAL A 113 35.68 -43.63 -10.64
CA VAL A 113 34.64 -42.62 -10.93
C VAL A 113 33.48 -42.79 -9.95
N TYR A 114 32.94 -41.68 -9.45
CA TYR A 114 31.74 -41.72 -8.61
C TYR A 114 30.56 -42.29 -9.40
N GLN A 115 30.07 -43.47 -9.00
CA GLN A 115 29.16 -44.29 -9.82
C GLN A 115 27.92 -43.53 -10.32
N PRO A 116 27.24 -42.65 -9.54
CA PRO A 116 26.15 -41.83 -10.06
C PRO A 116 26.50 -40.93 -11.25
N PHE A 117 27.71 -40.35 -11.31
CA PHE A 117 28.15 -39.54 -12.45
C PHE A 117 28.38 -40.41 -13.70
N HIS A 118 28.96 -41.60 -13.51
CA HIS A 118 29.19 -42.55 -14.60
C HIS A 118 27.86 -43.09 -15.16
N THR A 119 26.93 -43.46 -14.27
CA THR A 119 25.58 -43.91 -14.62
C THR A 119 24.77 -42.80 -15.30
N LEU A 120 24.81 -41.56 -14.79
CA LEU A 120 24.17 -40.41 -15.42
C LEU A 120 24.70 -40.18 -16.83
N GLY A 121 26.02 -40.02 -16.98
CA GLY A 121 26.65 -39.73 -18.27
C GLY A 121 26.35 -40.78 -19.33
N SER A 122 26.59 -42.06 -19.02
CA SER A 122 26.36 -43.17 -19.96
C SER A 122 24.90 -43.31 -20.37
N GLN A 123 23.96 -43.32 -19.42
CA GLN A 123 22.53 -43.50 -19.72
C GLN A 123 21.90 -42.29 -20.41
N PHE A 124 22.32 -41.07 -20.05
CA PHE A 124 21.87 -39.83 -20.72
C PHE A 124 22.36 -39.77 -22.17
N GLU A 125 23.66 -40.03 -22.40
CA GLU A 125 24.21 -40.04 -23.75
C GLU A 125 23.59 -41.13 -24.63
N GLU A 126 23.42 -42.36 -24.13
CA GLU A 126 22.80 -43.44 -24.90
C GLU A 126 21.34 -43.12 -25.24
N SER A 127 20.56 -42.64 -24.28
CA SER A 127 19.17 -42.23 -24.49
C SER A 127 19.05 -41.07 -25.49
N LEU A 128 19.97 -40.11 -25.46
CA LEU A 128 20.03 -39.00 -26.39
C LEU A 128 20.43 -39.46 -27.80
N ARG A 129 21.47 -40.29 -27.92
CA ARG A 129 21.90 -40.92 -29.18
C ARG A 129 20.76 -41.74 -29.79
N HIS A 130 19.99 -42.48 -28.99
CA HIS A 130 18.79 -43.20 -29.44
C HIS A 130 17.70 -42.23 -29.92
N MET A 131 17.40 -41.17 -29.18
CA MET A 131 16.40 -40.16 -29.56
C MET A 131 16.75 -39.50 -30.91
N VAL A 132 18.01 -39.08 -31.09
CA VAL A 132 18.49 -38.44 -32.33
C VAL A 132 18.47 -39.42 -33.51
N ARG A 133 18.87 -40.69 -33.31
CA ARG A 133 18.76 -41.74 -34.35
C ARG A 133 17.30 -41.97 -34.77
N ALA A 134 16.38 -42.06 -33.81
CA ALA A 134 14.95 -42.28 -34.06
C ALA A 134 14.27 -41.08 -34.76
N GLU A 135 14.72 -39.84 -34.48
CA GLU A 135 14.25 -38.65 -35.20
C GLU A 135 14.83 -38.58 -36.62
N LYS A 136 16.14 -38.85 -36.80
CA LYS A 136 16.74 -38.95 -38.14
C LYS A 136 15.97 -39.96 -39.00
N GLY A 137 15.72 -41.16 -38.48
CA GLY A 137 14.92 -42.18 -39.17
C GLY A 137 13.54 -41.66 -39.60
N ARG A 138 12.83 -40.91 -38.74
CA ARG A 138 11.54 -40.28 -39.07
C ARG A 138 11.67 -39.26 -40.20
N ILE A 139 12.67 -38.38 -40.14
CA ILE A 139 12.91 -37.33 -41.16
C ILE A 139 13.25 -37.96 -42.51
N ASP A 140 14.10 -39.00 -42.51
CA ASP A 140 14.48 -39.75 -43.72
C ASP A 140 13.25 -40.45 -44.35
N HIS A 141 12.43 -41.15 -43.55
CA HIS A 141 11.21 -41.84 -44.01
C HIS A 141 10.13 -40.87 -44.53
N ASN A 142 10.04 -39.67 -43.96
CA ASN A 142 9.06 -38.65 -44.37
C ASN A 142 9.53 -37.77 -45.54
N HIS A 143 10.70 -38.05 -46.15
CA HIS A 143 11.35 -37.18 -47.13
C HIS A 143 11.43 -35.70 -46.67
N GLY A 144 11.87 -35.49 -45.42
CA GLY A 144 12.02 -34.15 -44.83
C GLY A 144 10.73 -33.49 -44.33
N LYS A 145 9.55 -34.06 -44.59
CA LYS A 145 8.27 -33.52 -44.08
C LYS A 145 8.18 -33.71 -42.56
N GLY A 146 8.00 -32.61 -41.84
CA GLY A 146 7.97 -32.57 -40.37
C GLY A 146 9.28 -32.14 -39.70
N SER A 147 10.32 -31.80 -40.47
CA SER A 147 11.61 -31.29 -39.95
C SER A 147 11.53 -29.90 -39.30
N ASN A 148 10.46 -29.14 -39.57
CA ASN A 148 10.20 -27.79 -39.06
C ASN A 148 8.99 -27.76 -38.09
N GLU A 149 8.72 -28.89 -37.43
CA GLU A 149 7.70 -29.02 -36.37
C GLU A 149 8.26 -28.52 -35.04
N SER A 150 7.54 -27.60 -34.38
CA SER A 150 7.99 -26.99 -33.12
C SER A 150 8.26 -28.03 -32.02
N PRO A 151 9.27 -27.80 -31.14
CA PRO A 151 9.59 -28.70 -30.05
C PRO A 151 8.45 -28.77 -29.02
N ALA A 152 8.12 -29.97 -28.55
CA ALA A 152 6.97 -30.20 -27.68
C ALA A 152 7.22 -29.84 -26.19
N LEU A 153 7.71 -28.63 -25.92
CA LEU A 153 8.03 -28.11 -24.58
C LEU A 153 6.85 -28.24 -23.59
N VAL A 154 5.61 -28.00 -24.03
CA VAL A 154 4.39 -28.19 -23.23
C VAL A 154 4.24 -29.64 -22.75
N SER A 155 4.57 -30.61 -23.61
CA SER A 155 4.50 -32.04 -23.25
C SER A 155 5.60 -32.41 -22.25
N ALA A 156 6.80 -31.84 -22.38
CA ALA A 156 7.88 -32.02 -21.41
C ALA A 156 7.54 -31.40 -20.04
N LEU A 157 7.02 -30.16 -20.01
CA LEU A 157 6.60 -29.48 -18.77
C LEU A 157 5.44 -30.22 -18.08
N THR A 158 4.45 -30.70 -18.85
CA THR A 158 3.36 -31.53 -18.30
C THR A 158 3.93 -32.81 -17.65
N LYS A 159 4.88 -33.48 -18.31
CA LYS A 159 5.53 -34.69 -17.76
C LYS A 159 6.38 -34.39 -16.53
N ALA A 160 7.12 -33.29 -16.51
CA ALA A 160 7.89 -32.83 -15.35
C ALA A 160 6.98 -32.57 -14.13
N LEU A 161 5.87 -31.84 -14.30
CA LEU A 161 4.92 -31.56 -13.21
C LEU A 161 4.22 -32.84 -12.72
N CYS A 162 3.85 -33.76 -13.62
CA CYS A 162 3.34 -35.07 -13.24
C CYS A 162 4.38 -35.95 -12.52
N PHE A 163 5.68 -35.81 -12.84
CA PHE A 163 6.76 -36.50 -12.13
C PHE A 163 6.92 -35.95 -10.71
N ILE A 164 6.97 -34.62 -10.53
CA ILE A 164 7.05 -33.97 -9.21
C ILE A 164 5.86 -34.42 -8.33
N ASN A 165 4.64 -34.35 -8.86
CA ASN A 165 3.43 -34.79 -8.16
C ASN A 165 3.41 -36.30 -7.84
N ARG A 166 4.20 -37.12 -8.54
CA ARG A 166 4.35 -38.56 -8.29
C ARG A 166 5.45 -38.91 -7.29
N VAL A 167 6.49 -38.08 -7.15
CA VAL A 167 7.58 -38.29 -6.17
C VAL A 167 7.25 -37.67 -4.82
N ALA A 168 6.56 -36.52 -4.80
CA ALA A 168 6.12 -35.80 -3.60
C ALA A 168 5.27 -36.58 -2.56
N PRO A 169 4.50 -37.65 -2.89
CA PRO A 169 3.72 -38.38 -1.87
C PRO A 169 4.56 -39.23 -0.90
N SER A 170 5.81 -39.56 -1.28
CA SER A 170 6.60 -40.64 -0.67
C SER A 170 7.02 -40.40 0.79
N THR A 171 6.96 -39.16 1.28
CA THR A 171 7.45 -38.76 2.61
C THR A 171 6.33 -38.41 3.61
N ASN A 172 5.07 -38.34 3.18
CA ASN A 172 3.94 -37.89 4.01
C ASN A 172 3.29 -39.01 4.87
N VAL A 173 4.08 -40.00 5.34
CA VAL A 173 3.60 -41.08 6.23
C VAL A 173 4.40 -41.11 7.53
N SER A 174 4.35 -40.02 8.29
CA SER A 174 4.59 -40.03 9.73
C SER A 174 3.77 -38.91 10.39
N ASN A 175 3.17 -39.19 11.55
CA ASN A 175 2.28 -38.26 12.24
C ASN A 175 3.08 -37.37 13.21
N SER A 176 3.33 -36.11 12.86
CA SER A 176 3.79 -35.07 13.79
C SER A 176 3.19 -33.70 13.43
N THR A 177 2.41 -33.13 14.36
CA THR A 177 1.55 -31.95 14.10
C THR A 177 2.22 -30.63 14.51
N SER A 178 3.21 -30.18 13.73
CA SER A 178 3.88 -28.87 13.90
C SER A 178 3.59 -27.92 12.73
N ASN A 179 2.42 -27.28 12.75
CA ASN A 179 2.06 -26.20 11.80
C ASN A 179 2.74 -24.87 12.21
N ASP A 180 4.04 -24.75 11.93
CA ASP A 180 4.72 -23.46 11.84
C ASP A 180 4.62 -22.92 10.41
N SER A 181 4.25 -21.66 10.26
CA SER A 181 4.14 -20.96 8.96
C SER A 181 4.83 -19.59 9.00
N ALA A 182 5.90 -19.49 9.80
CA ALA A 182 6.73 -18.31 9.97
C ALA A 182 8.24 -18.67 9.95
N ALA A 183 8.63 -19.64 9.11
CA ALA A 183 10.03 -20.00 8.87
C ALA A 183 10.29 -20.06 7.35
N PRO A 184 11.35 -19.40 6.83
CA PRO A 184 11.85 -19.63 5.46
C PRO A 184 12.53 -21.00 5.29
N HIS A 185 12.55 -21.82 6.33
CA HIS A 185 13.30 -23.06 6.40
C HIS A 185 12.31 -24.22 6.46
N ALA A 186 12.11 -24.84 5.31
CA ALA A 186 11.64 -26.22 5.28
C ALA A 186 12.60 -27.08 6.12
N GLY A 187 12.07 -28.11 6.80
CA GLY A 187 12.88 -29.08 7.53
C GLY A 187 13.96 -29.70 6.62
N PRO A 188 15.13 -30.11 7.17
CA PRO A 188 16.34 -30.39 6.42
C PRO A 188 16.24 -31.48 5.33
N ASP A 189 15.17 -32.29 5.38
CA ASP A 189 14.95 -33.45 4.53
C ASP A 189 13.85 -33.25 3.47
N ARG A 190 13.24 -32.06 3.38
CA ARG A 190 12.21 -31.78 2.34
C ARG A 190 12.87 -31.47 0.99
N LEU A 191 12.55 -32.27 -0.02
CA LEU A 191 13.03 -32.13 -1.39
C LEU A 191 12.58 -30.81 -2.06
N GLU A 192 13.53 -29.96 -2.45
CA GLU A 192 13.33 -28.75 -3.26
C GLU A 192 13.31 -29.07 -4.76
N ASN A 193 12.13 -29.02 -5.36
CA ASN A 193 11.92 -29.32 -6.78
C ASN A 193 12.09 -28.04 -7.63
N ARG A 194 12.95 -28.08 -8.65
CA ARG A 194 13.08 -27.00 -9.65
C ARG A 194 13.11 -27.54 -11.08
N ILE A 195 12.56 -26.78 -12.02
CA ILE A 195 12.59 -27.10 -13.45
C ILE A 195 13.56 -26.15 -14.14
N LEU A 196 14.48 -26.67 -14.97
CA LEU A 196 15.36 -25.88 -15.83
C LEU A 196 15.05 -26.18 -17.30
N VAL A 197 14.60 -25.19 -18.05
CA VAL A 197 14.36 -25.27 -19.50
C VAL A 197 15.56 -24.70 -20.24
N ILE A 198 16.21 -25.51 -21.07
CA ILE A 198 17.24 -25.04 -22.01
C ILE A 198 16.64 -25.02 -23.41
N ASN A 199 16.45 -23.82 -23.95
CA ASN A 199 15.78 -23.56 -25.22
C ASN A 199 16.79 -23.08 -26.28
N ALA A 200 16.93 -23.84 -27.36
CA ALA A 200 17.79 -23.50 -28.51
C ALA A 200 17.00 -22.84 -29.65
N THR A 201 15.68 -23.04 -29.69
CA THR A 201 14.81 -22.54 -30.76
C THR A 201 14.50 -21.05 -30.58
N PRO A 202 14.72 -20.20 -31.60
CA PRO A 202 14.40 -18.77 -31.52
C PRO A 202 12.94 -18.48 -31.18
N GLY A 203 12.70 -17.40 -30.43
CA GLY A 203 11.38 -16.77 -30.38
C GLY A 203 11.00 -16.30 -31.79
N ALA A 204 9.89 -16.81 -32.32
CA ALA A 204 9.48 -16.54 -33.70
C ALA A 204 9.00 -15.07 -33.85
N PRO A 205 9.62 -14.25 -34.72
CA PRO A 205 9.03 -12.99 -35.12
C PRO A 205 7.83 -13.26 -36.02
N SER A 206 6.75 -12.51 -35.85
CA SER A 206 5.58 -12.58 -36.71
C SER A 206 5.94 -12.18 -38.15
N SER A 207 5.49 -12.98 -39.13
CA SER A 207 5.63 -12.82 -40.59
C SER A 207 7.03 -13.06 -41.22
N THR A 208 7.17 -14.18 -41.95
CA THR A 208 7.17 -14.19 -43.43
C THR A 208 7.16 -15.62 -43.98
N SER A 209 6.14 -15.97 -44.79
CA SER A 209 6.19 -17.11 -45.73
C SER A 209 5.12 -16.95 -46.81
N THR A 210 5.15 -15.83 -47.53
CA THR A 210 4.21 -15.56 -48.64
C THR A 210 4.77 -16.14 -49.93
N SER A 211 4.41 -17.38 -50.27
CA SER A 211 4.60 -17.93 -51.61
C SER A 211 3.32 -18.61 -52.09
N SER A 212 2.92 -18.22 -53.29
CA SER A 212 1.67 -18.58 -53.97
C SER A 212 1.43 -20.08 -54.12
N SER A 213 0.25 -20.57 -53.75
CA SER A 213 -0.67 -21.27 -54.69
C SER A 213 -2.00 -21.66 -54.05
N SER A 214 -2.90 -22.15 -54.90
CA SER A 214 -4.32 -22.43 -54.71
C SER A 214 -4.68 -23.60 -53.77
N LEU A 215 -5.98 -23.63 -53.42
CA LEU A 215 -6.78 -24.72 -52.82
C LEU A 215 -6.84 -24.85 -51.27
N PRO A 216 -8.03 -25.09 -50.69
CA PRO A 216 -8.21 -25.28 -49.25
C PRO A 216 -7.97 -26.74 -48.84
N ALA A 217 -6.76 -27.05 -48.37
CA ALA A 217 -6.42 -28.37 -47.85
C ALA A 217 -7.20 -28.70 -46.56
N LYS A 218 -8.15 -29.65 -46.64
CA LYS A 218 -8.91 -30.17 -45.49
C LYS A 218 -8.09 -31.16 -44.65
N SER A 219 -7.24 -30.69 -43.73
CA SER A 219 -6.82 -31.44 -42.53
C SER A 219 -6.08 -30.55 -41.52
N GLY A 220 -5.86 -31.04 -40.29
CA GLY A 220 -4.77 -30.56 -39.41
C GLY A 220 -4.93 -29.22 -38.69
N GLY A 221 -6.13 -28.63 -38.63
CA GLY A 221 -6.36 -27.35 -37.94
C GLY A 221 -6.22 -27.42 -36.40
N GLY A 222 -5.00 -27.41 -35.85
CA GLY A 222 -4.78 -27.45 -34.40
C GLY A 222 -3.40 -27.03 -33.86
N GLN A 223 -2.30 -27.61 -34.37
CA GLN A 223 -1.06 -27.71 -33.58
C GLN A 223 -0.41 -26.38 -33.13
N MET A 224 -0.35 -25.34 -33.97
CA MET A 224 0.24 -24.05 -33.56
C MET A 224 -0.67 -23.14 -32.73
N ARG A 225 -1.93 -23.52 -32.45
CA ARG A 225 -2.83 -22.75 -31.56
C ARG A 225 -2.84 -23.24 -30.11
N GLY A 226 -2.37 -24.46 -29.85
CA GLY A 226 -2.32 -25.03 -28.49
C GLY A 226 -1.12 -24.60 -27.65
N GLY A 227 -0.02 -24.15 -28.29
CA GLY A 227 1.28 -23.94 -27.65
C GLY A 227 1.25 -22.97 -26.46
N TYR A 228 0.81 -21.73 -26.67
CA TYR A 228 0.78 -20.70 -25.63
C TYR A 228 -0.16 -21.08 -24.46
N VAL A 229 -1.40 -21.48 -24.75
CA VAL A 229 -2.38 -21.84 -23.71
C VAL A 229 -1.92 -23.06 -22.90
N GLY A 230 -1.35 -24.07 -23.57
CA GLY A 230 -0.76 -25.23 -22.90
C GLY A 230 0.45 -24.86 -22.02
N LEU A 231 1.32 -23.97 -22.51
CA LEU A 231 2.47 -23.48 -21.76
C LEU A 231 2.04 -22.70 -20.52
N MET A 232 1.15 -21.72 -20.66
CA MET A 232 0.65 -20.91 -19.53
C MET A 232 -0.10 -21.76 -18.51
N ASN A 233 -0.87 -22.77 -18.93
CA ASN A 233 -1.49 -23.72 -18.01
C ASN A 233 -0.45 -24.53 -17.21
N CYS A 234 0.69 -24.88 -17.81
CA CYS A 234 1.81 -25.49 -17.08
C CYS A 234 2.47 -24.48 -16.11
N VAL A 235 2.64 -23.22 -16.52
CA VAL A 235 3.21 -22.14 -15.67
C VAL A 235 2.34 -21.90 -14.44
N PHE A 236 1.02 -21.72 -14.60
CA PHE A 236 0.11 -21.54 -13.47
C PHE A 236 0.01 -22.80 -12.59
N ALA A 237 0.16 -24.00 -13.15
CA ALA A 237 0.26 -25.23 -12.37
C ALA A 237 1.57 -25.30 -11.56
N ALA A 238 2.70 -24.90 -12.14
CA ALA A 238 4.00 -24.83 -11.46
C ALA A 238 4.01 -23.77 -10.35
N GLN A 239 3.47 -22.58 -10.62
CA GLN A 239 3.27 -21.50 -9.64
C GLN A 239 2.41 -21.99 -8.46
N LYS A 240 1.28 -22.66 -8.74
CA LYS A 240 0.42 -23.25 -7.70
C LYS A 240 1.12 -24.37 -6.90
N ALA A 241 2.03 -25.11 -7.53
CA ALA A 241 2.86 -26.13 -6.89
C ALA A 241 4.09 -25.56 -6.16
N LYS A 242 4.36 -24.25 -6.27
CA LYS A 242 5.60 -23.58 -5.81
C LYS A 242 6.88 -24.21 -6.39
N VAL A 243 6.86 -24.52 -7.69
CA VAL A 243 7.99 -25.05 -8.45
C VAL A 243 8.52 -23.96 -9.39
N PRO A 244 9.72 -23.41 -9.18
CA PRO A 244 10.31 -22.43 -10.09
C PRO A 244 10.72 -23.06 -11.42
N ILE A 245 10.48 -22.30 -12.50
CA ILE A 245 10.89 -22.63 -13.87
C ILE A 245 12.03 -21.69 -14.27
N ASP A 246 13.26 -22.19 -14.15
CA ASP A 246 14.45 -21.55 -14.71
C ASP A 246 14.48 -21.71 -16.24
N VAL A 247 14.98 -20.72 -16.97
CA VAL A 247 15.02 -20.69 -18.45
C VAL A 247 16.34 -20.13 -18.96
N LEU A 248 17.15 -20.99 -19.57
CA LEU A 248 18.32 -20.60 -20.36
C LEU A 248 17.98 -20.62 -21.85
N THR A 249 18.06 -19.46 -22.52
CA THR A 249 17.92 -19.35 -23.98
C THR A 249 19.28 -19.26 -24.66
N LEU A 250 19.51 -20.12 -25.66
CA LEU A 250 20.68 -20.16 -26.54
C LEU A 250 20.30 -19.59 -27.92
N PRO A 251 20.57 -18.29 -28.20
CA PRO A 251 20.20 -17.69 -29.49
C PRO A 251 21.22 -18.01 -30.60
N PRO A 252 20.77 -18.28 -31.84
CA PRO A 252 21.66 -18.38 -32.99
C PRO A 252 22.44 -17.07 -33.27
N PRO A 253 23.69 -17.13 -33.77
CA PRO A 253 24.57 -15.97 -33.95
C PRO A 253 24.03 -14.87 -34.88
N HIS A 254 23.10 -15.21 -35.78
CA HIS A 254 22.67 -14.34 -36.89
C HIS A 254 21.17 -13.97 -36.83
N THR A 255 20.43 -14.44 -35.82
CA THR A 255 19.03 -14.05 -35.64
C THR A 255 18.90 -12.93 -34.61
N GLY A 256 18.69 -11.70 -35.10
CA GLY A 256 18.32 -10.52 -34.29
C GLY A 256 16.89 -10.59 -33.73
N THR A 257 16.46 -11.77 -33.29
CA THR A 257 15.11 -12.06 -32.81
C THR A 257 14.91 -11.60 -31.37
N ALA A 258 13.70 -11.10 -31.09
CA ALA A 258 13.23 -10.81 -29.74
C ALA A 258 13.34 -12.04 -28.82
N PRO A 259 13.53 -11.87 -27.50
CA PRO A 259 13.48 -12.99 -26.57
C PRO A 259 12.13 -13.74 -26.66
N PRO A 260 12.09 -15.06 -26.40
CA PRO A 260 10.83 -15.81 -26.33
C PRO A 260 10.01 -15.36 -25.10
N ILE A 261 9.20 -14.31 -25.28
CA ILE A 261 8.42 -13.61 -24.24
C ILE A 261 7.70 -14.60 -23.31
N PHE A 262 7.07 -15.65 -23.84
CA PHE A 262 6.34 -16.64 -23.04
C PHE A 262 7.21 -17.44 -22.06
N LEU A 263 8.49 -17.67 -22.38
CA LEU A 263 9.43 -18.33 -21.47
C LEU A 263 9.99 -17.35 -20.43
N GLN A 264 10.12 -16.06 -20.78
CA GLN A 264 10.45 -15.01 -19.82
C GLN A 264 9.30 -14.80 -18.81
N GLN A 265 8.05 -14.78 -19.29
CA GLN A 265 6.84 -14.80 -18.46
C GLN A 265 6.76 -16.07 -17.58
N ALA A 266 7.14 -17.24 -18.11
CA ALA A 266 7.16 -18.50 -17.35
C ALA A 266 8.10 -18.45 -16.14
N ALA A 267 9.31 -17.90 -16.32
CA ALA A 267 10.27 -17.71 -15.24
C ALA A 267 9.74 -16.72 -14.19
N HIS A 268 9.35 -15.52 -14.61
CA HIS A 268 8.86 -14.47 -13.72
C HIS A 268 7.61 -14.89 -12.92
N LEU A 269 6.67 -15.61 -13.52
CA LEU A 269 5.44 -16.08 -12.85
C LEU A 269 5.67 -17.24 -11.87
N THR A 270 6.87 -17.82 -11.81
CA THR A 270 7.20 -18.96 -10.94
C THR A 270 8.38 -18.68 -9.99
N ASP A 271 8.83 -17.44 -9.88
CA ASP A 271 10.04 -17.03 -9.13
C ASP A 271 11.32 -17.76 -9.62
N GLY A 272 11.34 -18.14 -10.91
CA GLY A 272 12.48 -18.75 -11.61
C GLY A 272 13.34 -17.73 -12.37
N ILE A 273 14.56 -18.11 -12.77
CA ILE A 273 15.51 -17.23 -13.45
C ILE A 273 15.45 -17.38 -14.97
N TYR A 274 15.23 -16.28 -15.69
CA TYR A 274 15.42 -16.21 -17.15
C TYR A 274 16.80 -15.60 -17.50
N TRP A 275 17.58 -16.27 -18.36
CA TRP A 275 18.81 -15.73 -18.95
C TRP A 275 18.94 -16.05 -20.44
N ARG A 276 19.34 -15.06 -21.24
CA ARG A 276 19.73 -15.23 -22.66
C ARG A 276 21.24 -15.21 -22.74
N TRP A 277 21.85 -16.33 -23.15
CA TRP A 277 23.30 -16.34 -23.40
C TRP A 277 23.64 -15.47 -24.62
N ASN A 278 24.76 -14.76 -24.57
CA ASN A 278 25.18 -13.76 -25.57
C ASN A 278 26.31 -14.27 -26.48
N GLY A 279 26.65 -15.56 -26.43
CA GLY A 279 27.75 -16.16 -27.18
C GLY A 279 29.15 -15.69 -26.75
N ARG A 280 29.27 -15.07 -25.56
CA ARG A 280 30.54 -14.60 -24.97
C ARG A 280 30.76 -15.21 -23.59
N GLY A 281 32.00 -15.63 -23.31
CA GLY A 281 32.35 -16.34 -22.09
C GLY A 281 31.89 -17.79 -22.08
N GLY A 282 32.48 -18.61 -21.20
CA GLY A 282 32.20 -20.05 -21.15
C GLY A 282 30.78 -20.35 -20.67
N LEU A 283 30.02 -21.14 -21.44
CA LEU A 283 28.63 -21.50 -21.10
C LEU A 283 28.51 -22.18 -19.72
N LEU A 284 29.51 -22.99 -19.35
CA LEU A 284 29.60 -23.64 -18.02
C LEU A 284 29.63 -22.61 -16.87
N GLN A 285 30.25 -21.44 -17.07
CA GLN A 285 30.31 -20.38 -16.07
C GLN A 285 28.92 -19.82 -15.76
N TYR A 286 28.09 -19.59 -16.78
CA TYR A 286 26.69 -19.16 -16.57
C TYR A 286 25.84 -20.26 -15.94
N LEU A 287 26.02 -21.52 -16.36
CA LEU A 287 25.33 -22.67 -15.73
C LEU A 287 25.65 -22.76 -14.23
N HIS A 288 26.93 -22.62 -13.86
CA HIS A 288 27.36 -22.69 -12.46
C HIS A 288 26.96 -21.45 -11.65
N ALA A 289 27.14 -20.24 -12.19
CA ALA A 289 26.86 -19.00 -11.45
C ALA A 289 25.36 -18.71 -11.26
N ILE A 290 24.50 -19.15 -12.19
CA ILE A 290 23.06 -18.82 -12.19
C ILE A 290 22.20 -20.00 -11.74
N TYR A 291 22.47 -21.22 -12.23
CA TYR A 291 21.51 -22.34 -12.15
C TYR A 291 21.92 -23.48 -11.20
N LEU A 292 23.14 -23.48 -10.67
CA LEU A 292 23.60 -24.49 -9.70
C LEU A 292 22.95 -24.30 -8.33
N ALA A 293 22.74 -23.04 -7.91
CA ALA A 293 22.14 -22.71 -6.62
C ALA A 293 20.66 -23.14 -6.54
N PRO A 294 20.26 -23.88 -5.49
CA PRO A 294 18.87 -24.22 -5.23
C PRO A 294 18.05 -22.97 -4.86
N PRO A 295 16.71 -22.97 -5.08
CA PRO A 295 15.85 -21.79 -4.90
C PRO A 295 16.01 -21.07 -3.56
N SER A 296 16.10 -21.80 -2.44
CA SER A 296 16.23 -21.20 -1.10
C SER A 296 17.47 -20.30 -0.90
N LEU A 297 18.52 -20.47 -1.71
CA LEU A 297 19.77 -19.70 -1.57
C LEU A 297 19.84 -18.44 -2.46
N ARG A 298 18.87 -18.22 -3.34
CA ARG A 298 18.89 -17.18 -4.40
C ARG A 298 18.55 -15.76 -3.92
N HIS A 299 18.12 -15.63 -2.67
CA HIS A 299 17.84 -14.35 -2.02
C HIS A 299 18.75 -14.10 -0.81
N THR A 300 19.35 -15.15 -0.23
CA THR A 300 20.36 -15.06 0.83
C THR A 300 21.14 -16.38 0.87
N PRO A 301 22.49 -16.40 0.76
CA PRO A 301 23.41 -15.26 0.64
C PRO A 301 23.74 -14.86 -0.81
N PHE A 302 23.31 -15.59 -1.83
CA PHE A 302 23.70 -15.32 -3.21
C PHE A 302 22.79 -14.27 -3.86
N ALA A 303 23.39 -13.31 -4.56
CA ALA A 303 22.68 -12.40 -5.46
C ALA A 303 22.69 -13.00 -6.88
N VAL A 304 21.52 -13.39 -7.38
CA VAL A 304 21.32 -13.79 -8.79
C VAL A 304 20.92 -12.56 -9.64
N PRO A 305 21.13 -12.57 -10.97
CA PRO A 305 20.79 -11.42 -11.81
C PRO A 305 19.29 -11.07 -11.75
N PRO A 306 18.93 -9.77 -11.62
CA PRO A 306 17.54 -9.33 -11.62
C PRO A 306 16.90 -9.42 -13.03
N GLN A 307 15.57 -9.35 -13.09
CA GLN A 307 14.77 -9.42 -14.32
C GLN A 307 13.98 -8.12 -14.53
N ASP A 308 14.70 -7.04 -14.83
CA ASP A 308 14.16 -5.67 -14.75
C ASP A 308 13.14 -5.29 -15.86
N ALA A 309 13.00 -6.10 -16.92
CA ALA A 309 12.07 -5.83 -18.01
C ALA A 309 11.48 -7.12 -18.61
N VAL A 310 10.25 -7.48 -18.19
CA VAL A 310 9.46 -8.59 -18.75
C VAL A 310 8.28 -8.02 -19.53
N ASP A 311 8.14 -8.38 -20.82
CA ASP A 311 7.02 -7.93 -21.64
C ASP A 311 5.76 -8.74 -21.32
N PHE A 312 4.73 -8.08 -20.77
CA PHE A 312 3.44 -8.67 -20.42
C PHE A 312 2.34 -8.41 -21.46
N ARG A 313 2.65 -7.76 -22.59
CA ARG A 313 1.64 -7.42 -23.60
C ARG A 313 1.02 -8.66 -24.23
N ALA A 314 -0.27 -8.54 -24.54
CA ALA A 314 -1.05 -9.64 -25.09
C ALA A 314 -0.58 -10.02 -26.51
N VAL A 315 -0.60 -11.31 -26.82
CA VAL A 315 -0.36 -11.81 -28.19
C VAL A 315 -1.69 -12.18 -28.86
N CYS A 316 -1.90 -11.66 -30.06
CA CYS A 316 -3.18 -11.75 -30.74
C CYS A 316 -3.39 -13.09 -31.48
N PHE A 317 -4.53 -13.75 -31.26
CA PHE A 317 -4.90 -15.03 -31.87
C PHE A 317 -5.23 -14.94 -33.38
N CYS A 318 -5.05 -13.77 -34.01
CA CYS A 318 -5.16 -13.57 -35.45
C CYS A 318 -3.84 -13.81 -36.17
N HIS A 319 -2.77 -13.10 -35.77
CA HIS A 319 -1.49 -13.05 -36.49
C HIS A 319 -0.28 -13.44 -35.62
N HIS A 320 -0.51 -13.66 -34.33
CA HIS A 320 0.51 -13.91 -33.30
C HIS A 320 1.49 -12.75 -33.08
N ASN A 321 1.11 -11.53 -33.47
CA ASN A 321 1.80 -10.30 -33.08
C ASN A 321 1.52 -9.99 -31.60
N VAL A 322 2.50 -9.40 -30.91
CA VAL A 322 2.28 -8.63 -29.67
C VAL A 322 1.40 -7.42 -30.00
N VAL A 323 0.44 -7.08 -29.14
CA VAL A 323 -0.44 -5.92 -29.31
C VAL A 323 -0.60 -5.13 -28.01
N ASP A 324 -0.46 -3.80 -28.11
CA ASP A 324 -0.68 -2.87 -26.99
C ASP A 324 -2.18 -2.62 -26.75
N VAL A 325 -3.01 -2.78 -27.79
CA VAL A 325 -4.48 -2.73 -27.73
C VAL A 325 -5.06 -3.99 -28.39
N GLY A 326 -5.87 -4.75 -27.65
CA GLY A 326 -6.47 -6.01 -28.11
C GLY A 326 -8.00 -6.03 -27.96
N PHE A 327 -8.68 -6.68 -28.91
CA PHE A 327 -10.13 -6.85 -28.92
C PHE A 327 -10.51 -8.24 -28.42
N VAL A 328 -11.17 -8.34 -27.27
CA VAL A 328 -11.52 -9.61 -26.61
C VAL A 328 -12.83 -10.19 -27.14
N CYS A 329 -12.91 -11.52 -27.29
CA CYS A 329 -14.18 -12.21 -27.55
C CYS A 329 -14.95 -12.49 -26.26
N SER A 330 -16.11 -11.85 -26.05
CA SER A 330 -16.99 -12.04 -24.89
C SER A 330 -17.56 -13.45 -24.68
N VAL A 331 -17.27 -14.42 -25.55
CA VAL A 331 -17.71 -15.84 -25.44
C VAL A 331 -16.55 -16.81 -25.15
N CYS A 332 -15.30 -16.48 -25.55
CA CYS A 332 -14.16 -17.39 -25.38
C CYS A 332 -12.84 -16.71 -25.01
N LEU A 333 -12.89 -15.43 -24.64
CA LEU A 333 -11.80 -14.58 -24.15
C LEU A 333 -10.56 -14.48 -25.07
N SER A 334 -10.66 -14.96 -26.32
CA SER A 334 -9.58 -14.88 -27.31
C SER A 334 -9.34 -13.43 -27.76
N ILE A 335 -8.09 -12.98 -27.67
CA ILE A 335 -7.67 -11.61 -27.98
C ILE A 335 -7.33 -11.47 -29.47
N PHE A 336 -7.82 -10.41 -30.14
CA PHE A 336 -7.56 -10.12 -31.54
C PHE A 336 -6.91 -8.74 -31.74
N CYS A 337 -6.11 -8.63 -32.80
CA CYS A 337 -5.42 -7.43 -33.28
C CYS A 337 -6.35 -6.37 -33.90
N ASN A 338 -7.56 -6.77 -34.30
CA ASN A 338 -8.53 -5.94 -34.98
C ASN A 338 -9.95 -6.49 -34.69
N PRO A 339 -10.99 -5.65 -34.69
CA PRO A 339 -12.36 -6.11 -34.49
C PRO A 339 -12.86 -6.87 -35.72
N LEU A 340 -13.05 -8.18 -35.58
CA LEU A 340 -13.54 -9.08 -36.63
C LEU A 340 -15.07 -9.25 -36.51
N PRO A 341 -15.82 -9.44 -37.61
CA PRO A 341 -17.27 -9.67 -37.57
C PRO A 341 -17.66 -11.07 -37.08
N VAL A 342 -16.72 -12.02 -37.08
CA VAL A 342 -16.92 -13.39 -36.58
C VAL A 342 -15.66 -13.82 -35.83
N CYS A 343 -15.82 -14.38 -34.63
CA CYS A 343 -14.70 -14.91 -33.85
C CYS A 343 -14.06 -16.09 -34.58
N MET A 344 -12.75 -16.02 -34.86
CA MET A 344 -12.04 -17.10 -35.54
C MET A 344 -11.90 -18.38 -34.70
N MET A 345 -12.08 -18.29 -33.38
CA MET A 345 -12.04 -19.41 -32.44
C MET A 345 -13.43 -20.04 -32.29
N CYS A 346 -14.32 -19.46 -31.47
CA CYS A 346 -15.64 -20.01 -31.16
C CYS A 346 -16.73 -19.81 -32.23
N LYS A 347 -16.42 -19.18 -33.37
CA LYS A 347 -17.35 -18.89 -34.50
C LYS A 347 -18.56 -18.02 -34.17
N THR A 348 -18.65 -17.48 -32.96
CA THR A 348 -19.64 -16.45 -32.57
C THR A 348 -19.59 -15.28 -33.55
N LYS A 349 -20.77 -14.86 -34.05
CA LYS A 349 -20.93 -13.67 -34.91
C LYS A 349 -21.12 -12.44 -34.03
N PHE A 350 -20.37 -11.38 -34.28
CA PHE A 350 -20.48 -10.12 -33.54
C PHE A 350 -21.40 -9.11 -34.27
N PRO A 351 -22.03 -8.17 -33.55
CA PRO A 351 -22.85 -7.14 -34.20
C PRO A 351 -21.99 -6.22 -35.09
N ILE A 352 -22.20 -6.27 -36.41
CA ILE A 352 -21.44 -5.45 -37.38
C ILE A 352 -21.46 -3.94 -37.03
N LYS A 353 -22.52 -3.48 -36.34
CA LYS A 353 -22.69 -2.09 -35.88
C LYS A 353 -21.69 -1.64 -34.80
N SER A 354 -21.06 -2.52 -34.02
CA SER A 354 -20.06 -2.11 -33.02
C SER A 354 -18.67 -1.87 -33.63
N ILE A 355 -18.34 -2.57 -34.72
CA ILE A 355 -17.01 -2.56 -35.34
C ILE A 355 -16.48 -1.14 -35.64
N PRO A 356 -17.27 -0.17 -36.19
CA PRO A 356 -16.79 1.18 -36.43
C PRO A 356 -16.52 1.98 -35.14
N LEU A 357 -17.30 1.74 -34.08
CA LEU A 357 -17.11 2.37 -32.76
C LEU A 357 -15.84 1.84 -32.10
N LEU A 358 -15.64 0.52 -32.12
CA LEU A 358 -14.43 -0.15 -31.60
C LEU A 358 -13.15 0.39 -32.26
N LYS A 359 -13.16 0.62 -33.58
CA LYS A 359 -12.04 1.23 -34.30
C LYS A 359 -11.77 2.69 -33.89
N ARG A 360 -12.82 3.49 -33.65
CA ARG A 360 -12.67 4.89 -33.17
C ARG A 360 -12.13 4.96 -31.74
N LEU A 361 -12.61 4.08 -30.85
CA LEU A 361 -12.13 4.02 -29.46
C LEU A 361 -10.66 3.61 -29.40
N ALA A 362 -10.25 2.60 -30.18
CA ALA A 362 -8.85 2.18 -30.25
C ALA A 362 -7.90 3.27 -30.78
N ALA A 363 -8.36 4.11 -31.72
CA ALA A 363 -7.58 5.22 -32.26
C ALA A 363 -7.33 6.37 -31.25
N ASN A 364 -8.08 6.42 -30.15
CA ASN A 364 -7.91 7.41 -29.08
C ASN A 364 -6.98 6.93 -27.95
N ILE A 365 -6.57 5.65 -27.95
CA ILE A 365 -5.69 5.09 -26.93
C ILE A 365 -4.24 5.29 -27.38
N GLN A 366 -3.46 6.04 -26.59
CA GLN A 366 -2.02 6.15 -26.80
C GLN A 366 -1.35 4.79 -26.52
N PRO A 367 -0.39 4.35 -27.36
CA PRO A 367 0.36 3.12 -27.08
C PRO A 367 1.17 3.28 -25.79
N ILE A 368 1.36 2.18 -25.07
CA ILE A 368 2.18 2.16 -23.85
C ILE A 368 3.62 2.47 -24.26
N PRO A 369 4.30 3.46 -23.64
CA PRO A 369 5.71 3.71 -23.93
C PRO A 369 6.54 2.49 -23.53
N ILE A 370 7.25 1.92 -24.50
CA ILE A 370 8.16 0.80 -24.29
C ILE A 370 9.38 1.35 -23.53
N PRO A 371 9.80 0.73 -22.41
CA PRO A 371 11.03 1.15 -21.71
C PRO A 371 12.26 1.05 -22.62
N ASP A 372 13.18 2.01 -22.51
CA ASP A 372 14.38 2.13 -23.36
C ASP A 372 15.33 0.91 -23.31
N THR A 373 15.10 -0.02 -22.38
CA THR A 373 15.82 -1.30 -22.24
C THR A 373 15.44 -2.36 -23.28
N VAL A 374 14.40 -2.14 -24.10
CA VAL A 374 13.97 -3.07 -25.16
C VAL A 374 14.30 -2.48 -26.54
N PRO A 375 15.24 -3.05 -27.31
CA PRO A 375 15.62 -2.50 -28.61
C PRO A 375 14.46 -2.61 -29.63
N PRO A 376 14.12 -1.52 -30.35
CA PRO A 376 12.99 -1.53 -31.28
C PRO A 376 13.26 -2.38 -32.53
N PRO A 377 12.22 -2.99 -33.14
CA PRO A 377 12.38 -3.73 -34.38
C PRO A 377 12.74 -2.81 -35.55
N VAL A 378 13.70 -3.23 -36.37
CA VAL A 378 14.23 -2.44 -37.49
C VAL A 378 13.13 -2.13 -38.52
N ALA A 379 12.75 -0.85 -38.62
CA ALA A 379 11.76 -0.38 -39.58
C ALA A 379 12.29 -0.46 -41.02
N ARG A 380 11.53 -1.13 -41.91
CA ARG A 380 11.82 -1.14 -43.35
C ARG A 380 11.31 0.15 -43.99
N LYS A 381 12.16 0.83 -44.79
CA LYS A 381 11.75 1.98 -45.60
C LYS A 381 10.66 1.57 -46.59
N GLY A 382 9.69 2.46 -46.79
CA GLY A 382 8.38 2.10 -47.33
C GLY A 382 8.29 1.93 -48.85
N HIS A 383 7.11 1.52 -49.28
CA HIS A 383 6.65 1.62 -50.67
C HIS A 383 5.25 2.23 -50.64
N GLN A 384 5.04 3.37 -51.31
CA GLN A 384 3.74 4.01 -51.43
C GLN A 384 2.95 3.41 -52.60
N PRO A 385 1.67 3.07 -52.43
CA PRO A 385 0.69 3.16 -53.50
C PRO A 385 0.13 4.59 -53.56
N ALA A 386 -0.15 5.09 -54.77
CA ALA A 386 -0.60 6.47 -54.99
C ALA A 386 -2.11 6.67 -54.75
N ASP A 387 -2.51 7.93 -54.60
CA ASP A 387 -3.92 8.35 -54.58
C ASP A 387 -4.65 8.01 -55.89
N GLY A 388 -5.93 7.63 -55.79
CA GLY A 388 -6.76 7.37 -56.97
C GLY A 388 -8.21 6.98 -56.68
N ASN A 389 -9.14 7.75 -57.25
CA ASN A 389 -10.57 7.50 -57.42
C ASN A 389 -11.47 7.34 -56.18
N GLU A 390 -12.23 8.41 -55.92
CA GLU A 390 -13.59 8.30 -55.39
C GLU A 390 -14.56 7.59 -56.37
N ALA A 391 -15.82 7.44 -55.92
CA ALA A 391 -17.04 7.26 -56.71
C ALA A 391 -17.27 5.92 -57.46
N LEU A 392 -18.05 5.03 -56.82
CA LEU A 392 -19.13 4.32 -57.51
C LEU A 392 -20.28 3.89 -56.57
N ALA A 393 -21.45 3.61 -57.17
CA ALA A 393 -22.63 2.92 -56.62
C ALA A 393 -23.45 3.61 -55.50
N LYS A 394 -24.54 4.29 -55.92
CA LYS A 394 -25.70 4.65 -55.07
C LYS A 394 -26.69 3.47 -54.93
N HIS A 395 -27.62 3.61 -53.98
CA HIS A 395 -28.94 2.97 -53.89
C HIS A 395 -29.06 1.43 -53.70
N VAL A 396 -29.55 1.05 -52.51
CA VAL A 396 -30.88 0.41 -52.38
C VAL A 396 -31.58 1.02 -51.16
N GLY A 397 -32.87 1.37 -51.26
CA GLY A 397 -33.71 1.81 -50.14
C GLY A 397 -34.58 0.67 -49.60
N GLY A 398 -34.74 0.56 -48.28
CA GLY A 398 -35.55 -0.49 -47.64
C GLY A 398 -36.24 0.00 -46.36
N LYS A 399 -37.55 -0.22 -46.24
CA LYS A 399 -38.35 0.19 -45.08
C LYS A 399 -38.04 -0.67 -43.84
N GLY A 400 -38.01 -0.06 -42.67
CA GLY A 400 -37.45 -0.65 -41.45
C GLY A 400 -38.34 -1.67 -40.71
N LYS A 401 -37.76 -2.28 -39.67
CA LYS A 401 -38.45 -2.98 -38.57
C LYS A 401 -37.67 -2.74 -37.27
N LYS A 402 -38.38 -2.60 -36.15
CA LYS A 402 -37.77 -2.47 -34.80
C LYS A 402 -37.21 -3.83 -34.36
N ALA A 403 -36.04 -3.84 -33.73
CA ALA A 403 -35.45 -5.01 -33.08
C ALA A 403 -34.81 -4.61 -31.73
N ARG A 404 -34.83 -5.53 -30.77
CA ARG A 404 -34.33 -5.31 -29.39
C ARG A 404 -32.79 -5.27 -29.36
N PRO A 405 -32.16 -4.58 -28.40
CA PRO A 405 -30.71 -4.67 -28.19
C PRO A 405 -30.32 -6.06 -27.67
N GLY A 406 -29.12 -6.51 -28.01
CA GLY A 406 -28.54 -7.76 -27.51
C GLY A 406 -27.03 -7.79 -27.68
N VAL A 407 -26.33 -8.23 -26.64
CA VAL A 407 -24.89 -8.54 -26.53
C VAL A 407 -23.93 -7.52 -27.15
N ALA A 408 -23.33 -6.68 -26.31
CA ALA A 408 -22.20 -5.84 -26.70
C ALA A 408 -20.90 -6.66 -26.87
N MET A 409 -19.94 -6.10 -27.61
CA MET A 409 -18.53 -6.33 -27.32
C MET A 409 -18.08 -5.24 -26.35
N GLU A 410 -17.39 -5.63 -25.29
CA GLU A 410 -16.75 -4.69 -24.37
C GLU A 410 -15.33 -4.36 -24.86
N VAL A 411 -14.87 -3.16 -24.53
CA VAL A 411 -13.47 -2.75 -24.68
C VAL A 411 -12.88 -2.74 -23.27
N GLU A 412 -12.38 -3.89 -22.83
CA GLU A 412 -11.46 -3.91 -21.69
C GLU A 412 -10.12 -3.32 -22.14
N VAL A 413 -9.81 -2.10 -21.69
CA VAL A 413 -8.44 -1.59 -21.75
C VAL A 413 -7.66 -2.32 -20.66
N LEU A 414 -6.69 -3.14 -21.04
CA LEU A 414 -5.93 -4.00 -20.13
C LEU A 414 -4.88 -3.19 -19.32
N ILE A 415 -5.34 -2.24 -18.51
CA ILE A 415 -4.46 -1.39 -17.68
C ILE A 415 -3.97 -2.18 -16.45
N LYS A 416 -2.99 -3.06 -16.66
CA LYS A 416 -1.99 -3.42 -15.64
C LYS A 416 -0.75 -4.06 -16.29
N ALA A 417 0.31 -3.26 -16.41
CA ALA A 417 1.65 -3.70 -16.83
C ALA A 417 2.73 -3.04 -15.94
N SER A 418 2.67 -3.35 -14.65
CA SER A 418 3.77 -3.20 -13.68
C SER A 418 3.51 -4.15 -12.51
N PRO A 419 4.56 -4.68 -11.86
CA PRO A 419 4.44 -5.83 -10.95
C PRO A 419 3.73 -5.49 -9.63
N GLN A 420 3.39 -6.54 -8.86
CA GLN A 420 2.55 -6.60 -7.63
C GLN A 420 1.12 -7.12 -7.89
N LEU A 421 0.99 -8.44 -8.02
CA LEU A 421 -0.29 -9.15 -7.81
C LEU A 421 -0.06 -10.64 -7.47
N SER A 422 -0.06 -10.94 -6.16
CA SER A 422 -0.17 -12.31 -5.63
C SER A 422 -1.62 -12.83 -5.76
N PRO A 423 -1.85 -14.16 -5.70
CA PRO A 423 -3.02 -14.75 -6.37
C PRO A 423 -4.29 -14.84 -5.51
N GLY A 424 -5.45 -14.67 -6.15
CA GLY A 424 -6.77 -15.02 -5.63
C GLY A 424 -7.64 -15.68 -6.71
N LEU A 425 -8.17 -16.88 -6.44
CA LEU A 425 -9.02 -17.63 -7.40
C LEU A 425 -10.50 -17.29 -7.23
N GLY A 426 -11.23 -17.26 -8.35
CA GLY A 426 -12.69 -17.34 -8.39
C GLY A 426 -13.16 -17.88 -9.75
N SER A 427 -13.90 -18.99 -9.77
CA SER A 427 -14.49 -19.57 -10.98
C SER A 427 -16.03 -19.41 -10.98
N PRO A 428 -16.69 -19.31 -12.15
CA PRO A 428 -18.04 -18.71 -12.25
C PRO A 428 -19.20 -19.73 -12.30
N ALA A 429 -20.42 -19.29 -11.93
CA ALA A 429 -21.67 -20.00 -12.21
C ALA A 429 -22.94 -19.10 -12.24
N LEU A 430 -23.80 -19.36 -13.24
CA LEU A 430 -25.28 -19.27 -13.24
C LEU A 430 -26.06 -17.94 -13.07
N ALA A 431 -26.25 -17.30 -14.23
CA ALA A 431 -27.41 -16.55 -14.76
C ALA A 431 -28.74 -16.29 -13.95
N GLY A 432 -29.14 -15.00 -13.95
CA GLY A 432 -30.54 -14.52 -14.19
C GLY A 432 -31.41 -14.13 -12.97
N PRO A 433 -32.59 -13.49 -13.16
CA PRO A 433 -32.93 -12.52 -14.21
C PRO A 433 -33.80 -11.30 -13.76
N PHE A 434 -33.77 -10.20 -14.54
CA PHE A 434 -34.76 -9.08 -14.69
C PHE A 434 -35.46 -8.41 -13.48
N HIS A 435 -35.42 -7.07 -13.42
CA HIS A 435 -36.59 -6.22 -13.78
C HIS A 435 -36.25 -4.72 -14.01
N HIS A 436 -37.12 -3.98 -14.72
CA HIS A 436 -36.97 -2.55 -15.06
C HIS A 436 -37.74 -1.60 -14.13
N ARG A 437 -37.21 -0.38 -13.88
CA ARG A 437 -37.81 0.91 -14.32
C ARG A 437 -36.99 2.14 -13.94
N ALA A 438 -37.09 3.20 -14.74
CA ALA A 438 -36.64 4.56 -14.43
C ALA A 438 -37.41 5.60 -15.28
N PRO A 439 -37.76 6.77 -14.71
CA PRO A 439 -37.96 8.04 -15.42
C PRO A 439 -36.94 9.09 -14.91
N SER A 440 -36.00 9.59 -15.70
CA SER A 440 -36.15 10.66 -16.70
C SER A 440 -36.41 12.06 -16.12
N PHE A 441 -35.33 12.82 -15.88
CA PHE A 441 -35.36 14.28 -15.71
C PHE A 441 -35.55 15.00 -17.07
N PRO A 442 -36.19 16.18 -17.08
CA PRO A 442 -35.85 17.27 -18.00
C PRO A 442 -34.82 18.22 -17.35
N ALA A 443 -33.89 18.74 -18.14
CA ALA A 443 -33.02 19.85 -17.74
C ALA A 443 -33.55 21.17 -18.33
N LEU A 444 -33.32 22.28 -17.62
CA LEU A 444 -33.47 23.63 -18.14
C LEU A 444 -32.26 24.48 -17.74
N THR A 445 -31.99 25.53 -18.51
CA THR A 445 -30.68 26.22 -18.55
C THR A 445 -30.83 27.74 -18.39
N GLN A 446 -29.66 28.37 -18.19
CA GLN A 446 -29.30 29.75 -18.56
C GLN A 446 -29.42 30.92 -17.54
N HIS A 447 -28.26 31.57 -17.44
CA HIS A 447 -27.95 33.00 -17.26
C HIS A 447 -27.98 33.68 -15.87
N PRO A 448 -26.99 34.58 -15.60
CA PRO A 448 -26.86 35.32 -14.34
C PRO A 448 -27.21 36.82 -14.46
N SER A 449 -27.52 37.39 -13.31
CA SER A 449 -27.54 38.83 -12.98
C SER A 449 -27.51 38.91 -11.44
N ALA A 450 -27.17 39.99 -10.74
CA ALA A 450 -26.40 41.23 -10.92
C ALA A 450 -26.65 42.00 -9.60
N PHE A 451 -25.72 42.83 -9.10
CA PHE A 451 -25.94 43.63 -7.89
C PHE A 451 -27.04 44.69 -8.08
N PRO A 452 -27.60 45.21 -6.97
CA PRO A 452 -27.35 46.63 -6.70
C PRO A 452 -26.89 46.93 -5.25
N ASN A 453 -26.33 48.13 -5.07
CA ASN A 453 -25.92 48.69 -3.76
C ASN A 453 -27.09 49.34 -3.02
N LEU A 454 -26.99 49.49 -1.69
CA LEU A 454 -27.34 50.72 -0.95
C LEU A 454 -26.84 50.63 0.53
N GLN A 455 -26.83 51.69 1.34
CA GLN A 455 -25.84 52.79 1.40
C GLN A 455 -26.05 53.65 2.68
N THR A 456 -24.98 53.95 3.44
CA THR A 456 -24.81 55.03 4.48
C THR A 456 -25.80 55.25 5.65
N ALA A 457 -25.29 55.18 6.89
CA ALA A 457 -25.36 56.19 7.98
C ALA A 457 -24.67 55.58 9.25
N ILE A 458 -23.74 56.18 10.03
CA ILE A 458 -23.47 57.54 10.58
C ILE A 458 -24.07 57.74 11.99
N THR A 459 -23.29 58.36 12.92
CA THR A 459 -23.55 58.67 14.35
C THR A 459 -23.70 57.48 15.33
N ASP A 460 -23.29 57.53 16.61
CA ASP A 460 -22.39 58.45 17.35
C ASP A 460 -21.84 57.81 18.65
N ASP A 461 -20.76 58.40 19.20
CA ASP A 461 -20.18 58.20 20.56
C ASP A 461 -20.71 59.37 21.48
N PRO A 462 -20.29 59.65 22.75
CA PRO A 462 -19.32 59.02 23.65
C PRO A 462 -19.72 58.95 25.16
N THR A 463 -18.73 58.74 26.06
CA THR A 463 -18.70 59.09 27.52
C THR A 463 -19.58 58.30 28.53
N SER A 464 -19.23 58.15 29.82
CA SER A 464 -17.94 58.23 30.56
C SER A 464 -18.08 57.74 32.03
N SER A 465 -16.96 57.76 32.79
CA SER A 465 -16.84 57.86 34.27
C SER A 465 -16.84 56.59 35.16
N SER A 466 -15.78 56.48 35.98
CA SER A 466 -15.66 55.76 37.28
C SER A 466 -16.20 56.68 38.42
N PRO A 467 -16.03 56.48 39.77
CA PRO A 467 -14.81 56.05 40.51
C PRO A 467 -14.97 55.36 41.92
N VAL A 468 -13.87 55.32 42.69
CA VAL A 468 -13.72 55.25 44.19
C VAL A 468 -13.46 53.88 44.90
N VAL A 469 -12.55 53.93 45.89
CA VAL A 469 -12.01 52.89 46.81
C VAL A 469 -11.60 53.58 48.14
N PRO A 470 -11.79 53.02 49.36
CA PRO A 470 -10.67 52.94 50.36
C PRO A 470 -10.75 51.84 51.49
N GLY A 471 -9.62 51.62 52.21
CA GLY A 471 -9.50 50.86 53.50
C GLY A 471 -8.82 49.47 53.36
N THR A 472 -7.59 49.13 53.83
CA THR A 472 -6.84 49.23 55.13
C THR A 472 -7.28 48.16 56.19
N ASP A 473 -6.44 47.49 57.02
CA ASP A 473 -5.12 47.82 57.63
C ASP A 473 -4.21 46.61 58.06
N HIS A 474 -2.89 46.87 58.17
CA HIS A 474 -1.82 46.35 59.09
C HIS A 474 -1.36 44.86 59.24
N ILE A 475 -0.18 44.70 59.89
CA ILE A 475 0.71 43.50 60.07
C ILE A 475 1.22 43.43 61.54
N PRO A 476 1.68 42.27 62.08
CA PRO A 476 3.09 42.17 62.55
C PRO A 476 3.76 40.76 62.39
N CYS A 477 5.00 40.57 62.90
CA CYS A 477 5.95 39.51 62.46
C CYS A 477 6.55 38.58 63.56
N GLY A 478 6.94 37.35 63.17
CA GLY A 478 8.07 36.55 63.72
C GLY A 478 7.84 35.75 65.03
N PRO A 479 8.82 34.93 65.51
CA PRO A 479 10.18 34.62 64.98
C PRO A 479 10.50 33.10 64.81
N ALA A 480 11.78 32.75 64.54
CA ALA A 480 12.36 31.38 64.44
C ALA A 480 13.08 30.95 65.78
N PRO A 481 13.95 29.90 65.95
CA PRO A 481 14.87 29.22 64.98
C PRO A 481 15.21 27.70 65.22
N SER A 482 16.30 27.22 64.58
CA SER A 482 17.24 26.11 64.94
C SER A 482 17.20 24.75 64.18
N SER A 483 18.36 24.07 64.16
CA SER A 483 18.77 22.90 63.32
C SER A 483 20.10 22.30 63.85
N PRO A 484 20.77 21.25 63.26
CA PRO A 484 20.43 20.38 62.11
C PRO A 484 20.10 18.91 62.55
N PRO A 485 20.92 17.81 62.46
CA PRO A 485 22.29 17.56 61.98
C PRO A 485 22.35 16.80 60.61
N ARG A 486 23.07 15.66 60.47
CA ARG A 486 23.25 14.86 59.23
C ARG A 486 23.48 13.35 59.47
N HIS A 487 22.92 12.49 58.61
CA HIS A 487 23.44 11.21 58.05
C HIS A 487 22.26 10.52 57.30
N GLY A 488 22.40 9.82 56.16
CA GLY A 488 23.53 9.72 55.24
C GLY A 488 23.39 8.56 54.23
N GLY A 489 23.05 8.85 52.96
CA GLY A 489 23.20 7.94 51.81
C GLY A 489 22.07 6.92 51.56
N GLY A 490 21.32 7.11 50.46
CA GLY A 490 20.33 6.16 49.94
C GLY A 490 19.49 6.80 48.83
N VAL A 491 19.41 6.19 47.64
CA VAL A 491 18.72 6.77 46.47
C VAL A 491 17.28 6.26 46.40
N GLU A 492 16.33 7.06 46.88
CA GLU A 492 14.89 6.81 46.73
C GLU A 492 14.19 8.04 46.14
N ALA A 493 13.97 8.02 44.82
CA ALA A 493 13.51 9.18 44.07
C ALA A 493 11.99 9.39 44.16
N LEU A 494 11.58 10.24 45.11
CA LEU A 494 10.30 10.95 45.15
C LEU A 494 9.01 10.14 44.92
N ARG A 495 8.60 9.40 45.95
CA ARG A 495 7.19 9.50 46.38
C ARG A 495 7.03 10.81 47.16
N LEU A 496 6.43 11.83 46.56
CA LEU A 496 6.00 13.03 47.27
C LEU A 496 4.52 13.33 46.97
N SER A 497 3.77 13.59 48.04
CA SER A 497 2.31 13.68 48.05
C SER A 497 1.81 15.03 47.56
N GLN A 498 0.75 15.02 46.75
CA GLN A 498 -0.18 16.16 46.66
C GLN A 498 -1.63 15.68 46.78
N GLN A 499 -2.13 15.63 48.02
CA GLN A 499 -3.57 15.71 48.28
C GLN A 499 -4.02 17.16 48.06
N GLY A 500 -4.37 17.50 46.82
CA GLY A 500 -4.92 18.82 46.48
C GLY A 500 -6.37 18.96 46.92
N SER A 501 -6.61 19.24 48.20
CA SER A 501 -7.96 19.54 48.71
C SER A 501 -8.38 20.97 48.33
N THR A 502 -9.22 21.12 47.31
CA THR A 502 -9.79 22.43 46.94
C THR A 502 -10.86 22.87 47.95
N PRO A 503 -10.79 24.09 48.50
CA PRO A 503 -11.78 24.60 49.45
C PRO A 503 -13.02 25.16 48.74
N ASN A 504 -13.74 24.33 47.98
CA ASN A 504 -15.13 24.57 47.59
C ASN A 504 -15.83 23.27 47.13
N GLY A 505 -16.99 22.97 47.73
CA GLY A 505 -17.63 21.65 47.68
C GLY A 505 -18.45 21.35 46.41
N HIS A 506 -17.80 21.27 45.25
CA HIS A 506 -18.41 20.77 44.01
C HIS A 506 -17.74 19.48 43.53
N THR A 507 -18.09 18.36 44.16
CA THR A 507 -17.76 17.03 43.65
C THR A 507 -18.50 16.77 42.34
N ALA A 508 -17.80 16.80 41.20
CA ALA A 508 -18.31 16.26 39.95
C ALA A 508 -18.75 14.79 40.16
N PRO A 509 -19.85 14.33 39.54
CA PRO A 509 -20.50 13.04 39.86
C PRO A 509 -19.67 11.77 39.55
N TYR A 510 -18.43 11.97 39.12
CA TYR A 510 -17.48 10.94 38.74
C TYR A 510 -16.22 10.89 39.63
N GLY A 511 -15.93 11.97 40.38
CA GLY A 511 -14.60 12.17 40.94
C GLY A 511 -13.51 12.09 39.85
N ASN A 512 -12.32 11.61 40.21
CA ASN A 512 -11.25 11.30 39.27
C ASN A 512 -11.24 9.79 39.01
N LEU A 513 -12.17 9.30 38.18
CA LEU A 513 -12.43 7.87 37.97
C LEU A 513 -11.16 7.07 37.70
N SER A 514 -10.26 7.56 36.84
CA SER A 514 -9.07 6.81 36.46
C SER A 514 -8.03 6.70 37.58
N LEU A 515 -8.01 7.63 38.53
CA LEU A 515 -7.18 7.51 39.75
C LEU A 515 -7.77 6.49 40.73
N ALA A 516 -9.10 6.42 40.84
CA ALA A 516 -9.77 5.39 41.62
C ALA A 516 -9.61 4.00 40.97
N ALA A 517 -9.69 3.93 39.64
CA ALA A 517 -9.37 2.74 38.86
C ALA A 517 -7.89 2.35 39.06
N ALA A 518 -6.95 3.28 38.96
CA ALA A 518 -5.52 3.03 39.18
C ALA A 518 -5.22 2.40 40.54
N ALA A 519 -5.82 2.93 41.61
CA ALA A 519 -5.68 2.38 42.96
C ALA A 519 -6.27 0.95 43.11
N MET A 520 -7.22 0.57 42.26
CA MET A 520 -7.96 -0.69 42.31
C MET A 520 -7.53 -1.72 41.24
N GLY A 521 -6.50 -1.43 40.42
CA GLY A 521 -6.12 -2.27 39.27
C GLY A 521 -7.13 -2.27 38.11
N GLY A 522 -7.90 -1.19 38.01
CA GLY A 522 -9.08 -1.07 37.16
C GLY A 522 -8.80 -1.13 35.66
N GLY A 523 -9.73 -1.76 34.97
CA GLY A 523 -9.76 -2.03 33.53
C GLY A 523 -10.59 -3.29 33.28
N ALA A 524 -11.05 -3.49 32.04
CA ALA A 524 -11.87 -4.66 31.71
C ALA A 524 -10.99 -5.84 31.24
N PRO A 525 -11.13 -7.05 31.82
CA PRO A 525 -10.27 -8.19 31.49
C PRO A 525 -10.50 -8.68 30.06
N GLY A 526 -9.44 -8.65 29.25
CA GLY A 526 -9.48 -8.98 27.83
C GLY A 526 -9.39 -10.46 27.52
N GLY A 527 -10.55 -11.10 27.52
CA GLY A 527 -10.79 -12.27 26.69
C GLY A 527 -11.05 -13.59 27.42
N LEU A 528 -11.62 -14.52 26.66
CA LEU A 528 -11.44 -15.94 26.93
C LEU A 528 -9.93 -16.23 26.84
N GLY A 529 -9.38 -16.85 27.89
CA GLY A 529 -7.94 -17.03 28.07
C GLY A 529 -7.21 -17.69 26.90
N SER A 530 -5.88 -17.70 26.95
CA SER A 530 -5.07 -18.40 25.96
C SER A 530 -5.56 -19.86 25.88
N PRO A 531 -5.99 -20.33 24.69
CA PRO A 531 -6.45 -21.70 24.59
C PRO A 531 -5.22 -22.60 24.74
N SER A 532 -5.19 -23.37 25.82
CA SER A 532 -4.49 -24.65 25.84
C SER A 532 -5.26 -25.58 24.90
N ALA A 533 -5.12 -25.30 23.60
CA ALA A 533 -5.90 -25.89 22.52
C ALA A 533 -5.51 -27.35 22.42
N THR A 534 -6.31 -28.23 23.02
CA THR A 534 -6.18 -29.67 22.79
C THR A 534 -6.22 -29.90 21.28
N GLY A 535 -5.39 -30.82 20.76
CA GLY A 535 -5.18 -30.95 19.30
C GLY A 535 -6.47 -31.08 18.48
N ARG A 536 -7.53 -31.61 19.10
CA ARG A 536 -8.89 -31.74 18.56
C ARG A 536 -9.56 -30.40 18.23
N GLU A 537 -9.35 -29.35 19.03
CA GLU A 537 -9.84 -28.00 18.74
C GLU A 537 -9.06 -27.33 17.60
N LYS A 538 -7.76 -27.62 17.49
CA LYS A 538 -6.93 -27.14 16.37
C LYS A 538 -7.37 -27.77 15.06
N GLU A 539 -7.59 -29.09 15.03
CA GLU A 539 -8.20 -29.77 13.87
C GLU A 539 -9.57 -29.22 13.49
N GLU A 540 -10.45 -28.94 14.45
CA GLU A 540 -11.77 -28.35 14.19
C GLU A 540 -11.66 -26.94 13.57
N ARG A 541 -10.69 -26.12 14.00
CA ARG A 541 -10.42 -24.79 13.45
C ARG A 541 -9.73 -24.83 12.08
N GLU A 542 -8.88 -25.81 11.82
CA GLU A 542 -8.30 -26.01 10.49
C GLU A 542 -9.34 -26.54 9.48
N LYS A 543 -10.37 -27.28 9.94
CA LYS A 543 -11.52 -27.71 9.14
C LYS A 543 -12.61 -26.62 8.99
N LYS A 544 -12.74 -25.70 9.95
CA LYS A 544 -13.67 -24.55 9.94
C LYS A 544 -12.86 -23.24 9.80
N GLY A 545 -12.54 -22.87 8.56
CA GLY A 545 -11.68 -21.73 8.24
C GLY A 545 -12.04 -20.41 8.96
N LEU A 546 -11.05 -19.52 9.10
CA LEU A 546 -11.04 -18.32 9.97
C LEU A 546 -12.28 -17.42 9.90
N TYR A 547 -12.97 -17.38 8.75
CA TYR A 547 -14.19 -16.61 8.56
C TYR A 547 -15.39 -17.54 8.27
N PRO A 548 -16.61 -17.20 8.74
CA PRO A 548 -17.79 -17.97 8.42
C PRO A 548 -18.05 -17.99 6.90
N SER A 549 -18.46 -19.14 6.37
CA SER A 549 -18.75 -19.33 4.94
C SER A 549 -19.82 -18.39 4.39
N ARG A 550 -20.70 -17.85 5.26
CA ARG A 550 -21.63 -16.77 4.93
C ARG A 550 -21.09 -15.44 5.43
N VAL A 551 -20.62 -14.61 4.50
CA VAL A 551 -20.31 -13.20 4.77
C VAL A 551 -21.62 -12.41 4.93
N VAL A 552 -21.73 -11.63 6.01
CA VAL A 552 -22.76 -10.60 6.16
C VAL A 552 -22.14 -9.28 5.69
N LEU A 553 -22.48 -8.88 4.47
CA LEU A 553 -22.01 -7.62 3.87
C LEU A 553 -22.61 -6.44 4.64
N THR A 554 -23.93 -6.36 4.64
CA THR A 554 -24.73 -5.39 5.39
C THR A 554 -25.73 -6.10 6.29
N THR A 555 -26.10 -5.44 7.37
CA THR A 555 -27.19 -5.80 8.29
C THR A 555 -28.27 -4.73 8.08
N TYR A 556 -29.52 -5.09 7.77
CA TYR A 556 -30.56 -4.11 7.39
C TYR A 556 -31.41 -3.61 8.59
N PRO A 557 -32.05 -2.43 8.50
CA PRO A 557 -33.02 -1.97 9.52
C PRO A 557 -34.22 -2.92 9.57
N GLY A 558 -34.74 -3.18 10.77
CA GLY A 558 -35.92 -4.05 10.96
C GLY A 558 -35.70 -5.54 10.65
N GLN A 559 -34.48 -5.96 10.29
CA GLN A 559 -34.14 -7.37 10.13
C GLN A 559 -34.24 -8.09 11.48
N ALA A 560 -34.94 -9.22 11.54
CA ALA A 560 -35.18 -9.95 12.79
C ALA A 560 -33.87 -10.29 13.52
N GLY A 561 -33.80 -9.93 14.81
CA GLY A 561 -32.63 -10.11 15.67
C GLY A 561 -31.55 -9.02 15.55
N ILE A 562 -31.79 -7.93 14.82
CA ILE A 562 -30.86 -6.80 14.67
C ILE A 562 -31.42 -5.59 15.42
N HIS A 563 -30.77 -5.24 16.53
CA HIS A 563 -31.21 -4.22 17.49
C HIS A 563 -29.99 -3.42 17.97
N PRO A 564 -29.58 -2.38 17.23
CA PRO A 564 -28.47 -1.51 17.62
C PRO A 564 -28.67 -0.90 19.01
N ILE A 565 -27.60 -0.81 19.79
CA ILE A 565 -27.63 -0.06 21.07
C ILE A 565 -27.83 1.43 20.73
N PRO A 566 -28.92 2.08 21.20
CA PRO A 566 -29.18 3.48 20.89
C PRO A 566 -28.12 4.38 21.51
N VAL A 567 -27.71 5.43 20.78
CA VAL A 567 -26.79 6.47 21.25
C VAL A 567 -27.41 7.84 21.06
N ARG A 568 -27.43 8.64 22.13
CA ARG A 568 -27.91 10.03 22.13
C ARG A 568 -26.73 10.98 22.08
N TRP A 569 -26.27 11.32 20.88
CA TRP A 569 -25.08 12.17 20.73
C TRP A 569 -25.27 13.55 21.39
N GLY A 570 -24.28 13.98 22.19
CA GLY A 570 -24.34 15.19 23.02
C GLY A 570 -25.09 15.06 24.35
N ALA A 571 -25.73 13.93 24.65
CA ALA A 571 -26.42 13.77 25.93
C ALA A 571 -25.45 13.67 27.12
N GLY A 572 -25.92 14.09 28.30
CA GLY A 572 -25.19 14.05 29.55
C GLY A 572 -25.98 14.67 30.71
N PRO A 573 -25.34 14.96 31.86
CA PRO A 573 -23.89 15.03 32.05
C PRO A 573 -23.16 13.69 32.17
N THR A 574 -23.86 12.54 32.11
CA THR A 574 -23.23 11.22 32.24
C THR A 574 -23.01 10.55 30.89
N ALA A 575 -21.92 9.77 30.77
CA ALA A 575 -21.68 8.90 29.62
C ALA A 575 -22.80 7.85 29.42
N ARG A 576 -23.54 7.50 30.47
CA ARG A 576 -24.66 6.56 30.41
C ARG A 576 -25.92 7.16 29.79
N ASP A 577 -26.10 8.49 29.87
CA ASP A 577 -27.16 9.22 29.12
C ASP A 577 -26.94 9.17 27.61
N ARG A 578 -25.66 9.12 27.20
CA ARG A 578 -25.20 9.10 25.81
C ARG A 578 -25.14 7.68 25.24
N GLY A 579 -24.54 6.73 25.95
CA GLY A 579 -24.36 5.33 25.52
C GLY A 579 -22.97 5.00 24.92
N PRO A 580 -22.66 3.70 24.73
CA PRO A 580 -21.36 3.24 24.22
C PRO A 580 -21.28 3.28 22.69
N VAL A 581 -20.09 3.55 22.13
CA VAL A 581 -19.79 3.33 20.71
C VAL A 581 -19.33 1.90 20.50
N VAL A 582 -20.06 1.15 19.66
CA VAL A 582 -19.85 -0.28 19.40
C VAL A 582 -19.66 -0.48 17.89
N CYS A 583 -18.40 -0.50 17.45
CA CYS A 583 -18.02 -0.71 16.05
C CYS A 583 -17.64 -2.18 15.74
N SER A 584 -17.74 -3.07 16.73
CA SER A 584 -17.22 -4.44 16.62
C SER A 584 -17.97 -5.30 15.61
N ARG A 585 -17.19 -6.06 14.82
CA ARG A 585 -17.70 -7.11 13.91
C ARG A 585 -17.63 -8.52 14.51
N VAL A 586 -17.34 -8.65 15.81
CA VAL A 586 -17.43 -9.94 16.52
C VAL A 586 -18.87 -10.47 16.43
N LYS A 587 -19.04 -11.79 16.22
CA LYS A 587 -20.35 -12.40 15.89
C LYS A 587 -21.49 -12.05 16.86
N SER A 588 -21.21 -11.94 18.15
CA SER A 588 -22.20 -11.53 19.17
C SER A 588 -22.54 -10.04 19.14
N ASN A 589 -21.63 -9.19 18.67
CA ASN A 589 -21.76 -7.73 18.66
C ASN A 589 -22.33 -7.21 17.33
N LEU A 590 -22.15 -7.94 16.23
CA LEU A 590 -22.64 -7.56 14.89
C LEU A 590 -24.15 -7.18 14.82
N PRO A 591 -25.09 -7.77 15.58
CA PRO A 591 -26.49 -7.37 15.56
C PRO A 591 -26.82 -6.14 16.43
N ILE A 592 -25.94 -5.78 17.36
CA ILE A 592 -26.12 -4.70 18.36
C ILE A 592 -25.20 -3.49 18.12
N ARG A 593 -24.27 -3.58 17.14
CA ARG A 593 -23.39 -2.48 16.73
C ARG A 593 -24.18 -1.24 16.32
N ASN A 594 -23.63 -0.07 16.65
CA ASN A 594 -24.25 1.23 16.44
C ASN A 594 -23.34 2.23 15.72
N SER A 595 -22.24 1.75 15.12
CA SER A 595 -21.37 2.54 14.27
C SER A 595 -20.86 1.77 13.03
N ILE A 596 -20.50 2.54 11.99
CA ILE A 596 -19.89 2.08 10.74
C ILE A 596 -18.37 2.25 10.84
N GLY A 597 -17.58 1.47 10.10
CA GLY A 597 -16.12 1.60 10.07
C GLY A 597 -15.38 0.54 10.91
N ALA A 598 -14.26 0.94 11.52
CA ALA A 598 -13.45 0.11 12.41
C ALA A 598 -12.66 0.96 13.43
N HIS A 599 -12.32 0.38 14.59
CA HIS A 599 -11.40 0.98 15.56
C HIS A 599 -9.93 0.96 15.07
N ALA A 600 -9.09 1.83 15.63
CA ALA A 600 -7.68 2.06 15.25
C ALA A 600 -7.47 2.72 13.88
N GLY A 601 -8.42 3.56 13.46
CA GLY A 601 -8.32 4.40 12.25
C GLY A 601 -7.77 3.69 11.01
N SER A 602 -6.75 4.30 10.40
CA SER A 602 -6.02 3.74 9.25
C SER A 602 -5.30 2.40 9.53
N TYR A 603 -4.91 2.13 10.78
CA TYR A 603 -4.24 0.88 11.17
C TYR A 603 -5.17 -0.34 11.21
N SER A 604 -6.49 -0.13 11.13
CA SER A 604 -7.50 -1.20 11.03
C SER A 604 -7.24 -2.18 9.88
N ILE A 605 -6.65 -1.72 8.77
CA ILE A 605 -6.28 -2.54 7.60
C ILE A 605 -5.15 -3.51 7.97
N TYR A 606 -4.09 -3.05 8.64
CA TYR A 606 -3.00 -3.91 9.10
C TYR A 606 -3.49 -4.95 10.11
N ARG A 607 -4.41 -4.56 11.01
CA ARG A 607 -5.06 -5.52 11.92
C ARG A 607 -5.85 -6.58 11.15
N ALA A 608 -6.56 -6.23 10.09
CA ALA A 608 -7.26 -7.19 9.23
C ALA A 608 -6.28 -8.14 8.50
N LEU A 609 -5.11 -7.65 8.06
CA LEU A 609 -4.05 -8.49 7.50
C LEU A 609 -3.49 -9.49 8.53
N SER A 610 -3.19 -9.06 9.77
CA SER A 610 -2.76 -9.98 10.83
C SER A 610 -3.82 -11.03 11.19
N ILE A 611 -5.12 -10.70 11.08
CA ILE A 611 -6.19 -11.70 11.23
C ILE A 611 -6.22 -12.67 10.03
N ALA A 612 -6.06 -12.18 8.80
CA ALA A 612 -6.01 -13.03 7.60
C ALA A 612 -4.77 -13.96 7.57
N MET A 613 -3.63 -13.51 8.11
CA MET A 613 -2.43 -14.32 8.32
C MET A 613 -2.52 -15.28 9.52
N GLY A 614 -3.62 -15.28 10.27
CA GLY A 614 -3.80 -16.11 11.46
C GLY A 614 -3.01 -15.68 12.70
N GLN A 615 -2.24 -14.59 12.63
CA GLN A 615 -1.47 -14.03 13.75
C GLN A 615 -2.37 -13.47 14.86
N LEU A 616 -3.56 -12.99 14.50
CA LEU A 616 -4.55 -12.46 15.43
C LEU A 616 -5.91 -13.17 15.25
N ARG A 617 -6.61 -13.48 16.35
CA ARG A 617 -7.92 -14.13 16.24
C ARG A 617 -8.98 -13.15 15.70
N PRO A 618 -9.92 -13.59 14.84
CA PRO A 618 -11.04 -12.75 14.39
C PRO A 618 -11.94 -12.27 15.55
N ASP A 619 -12.04 -13.06 16.62
CA ASP A 619 -12.80 -12.74 17.84
C ASP A 619 -11.96 -12.02 18.92
N TRP A 620 -10.72 -11.60 18.59
CA TRP A 620 -9.80 -11.02 19.58
C TRP A 620 -10.28 -9.69 20.16
N ARG A 621 -10.19 -9.63 21.48
CA ARG A 621 -10.39 -8.47 22.34
C ARG A 621 -9.06 -8.16 23.05
N PRO A 622 -8.63 -6.89 23.12
CA PRO A 622 -7.47 -6.51 23.91
C PRO A 622 -7.73 -6.75 25.40
N ASP A 623 -6.69 -7.05 26.17
CA ASP A 623 -6.73 -6.84 27.62
C ASP A 623 -6.51 -5.36 27.92
N LEU A 624 -7.42 -4.84 28.74
CA LEU A 624 -7.53 -3.43 29.08
C LEU A 624 -7.34 -3.21 30.59
N THR A 625 -7.15 -4.30 31.36
CA THR A 625 -6.70 -4.29 32.75
C THR A 625 -5.43 -3.44 32.88
N ASN A 626 -5.41 -2.49 33.83
CA ASN A 626 -4.32 -1.54 34.04
C ASN A 626 -3.99 -0.62 32.85
N THR A 627 -4.91 -0.40 31.90
CA THR A 627 -4.72 0.57 30.78
C THR A 627 -5.49 1.89 30.97
N HIS A 628 -5.94 2.17 32.20
CA HIS A 628 -6.50 3.44 32.63
C HIS A 628 -5.48 4.59 32.46
N PRO A 629 -5.91 5.82 32.15
CA PRO A 629 -5.00 6.96 32.00
C PRO A 629 -4.56 7.55 33.37
N PRO A 630 -3.29 8.00 33.52
CA PRO A 630 -2.75 8.53 34.78
C PRO A 630 -3.23 9.95 35.13
N PHE A 631 -4.13 10.51 34.32
CA PHE A 631 -4.93 11.71 34.57
C PHE A 631 -6.16 11.64 33.65
N VAL A 632 -7.26 12.29 34.04
CA VAL A 632 -8.44 12.50 33.17
C VAL A 632 -8.86 13.95 33.26
N LEU A 633 -9.22 14.52 32.11
CA LEU A 633 -9.89 15.82 32.06
C LEU A 633 -11.35 15.66 32.53
N PRO A 634 -11.85 16.49 33.45
CA PRO A 634 -13.24 16.43 33.87
C PRO A 634 -14.18 16.73 32.68
N PRO A 635 -15.40 16.18 32.65
CA PRO A 635 -16.34 16.42 31.54
C PRO A 635 -16.65 17.92 31.38
N GLN A 636 -16.26 18.48 30.24
CA GLN A 636 -16.40 19.91 29.96
C GLN A 636 -17.78 20.23 29.38
N PRO A 637 -18.29 21.49 29.49
CA PRO A 637 -19.56 21.88 28.89
C PRO A 637 -19.65 21.56 27.39
N GLY A 638 -18.53 21.66 26.66
CA GLY A 638 -18.42 21.29 25.24
C GLY A 638 -18.51 19.80 24.92
N TRP A 639 -18.59 18.91 25.90
CA TRP A 639 -18.88 17.48 25.67
C TRP A 639 -20.38 17.23 25.48
N PHE A 640 -21.22 18.24 25.76
CA PHE A 640 -22.68 18.14 25.85
C PHE A 640 -23.38 19.08 24.86
N GLY A 641 -24.68 18.85 24.67
CA GLY A 641 -25.59 19.73 23.93
C GLY A 641 -27.04 19.30 24.11
N ASP A 642 -27.97 20.25 23.94
CA ASP A 642 -29.41 20.01 23.99
C ASP A 642 -29.94 19.19 22.80
N GLY A 643 -29.17 19.12 21.70
CA GLY A 643 -29.43 18.25 20.56
C GLY A 643 -30.40 18.85 19.52
N SER A 644 -30.79 20.12 19.67
CA SER A 644 -31.35 20.89 18.57
C SER A 644 -30.23 21.32 17.63
N GLY A 645 -30.27 20.84 16.38
CA GLY A 645 -29.58 21.52 15.27
C GLY A 645 -30.22 22.90 15.04
N ARG A 646 -29.39 23.90 14.72
CA ARG A 646 -29.69 25.34 14.81
C ARG A 646 -30.21 25.82 16.18
N GLY A 647 -29.31 26.42 16.97
CA GLY A 647 -29.68 27.54 17.82
C GLY A 647 -30.08 28.76 16.99
N GLU A 648 -31.00 29.57 17.49
CA GLU A 648 -31.28 30.91 16.96
C GLU A 648 -30.09 31.86 17.23
N GLU A 649 -30.05 32.97 16.49
CA GLU A 649 -28.88 33.84 16.35
C GLU A 649 -28.24 34.23 17.70
N GLY A 650 -26.96 33.87 17.86
CA GLY A 650 -26.13 34.28 18.99
C GLY A 650 -26.18 33.43 20.26
N ASN A 651 -26.97 32.35 20.34
CA ASN A 651 -27.08 31.55 21.58
C ASN A 651 -26.69 30.07 21.42
N GLN A 652 -26.05 29.51 22.46
CA GLN A 652 -25.31 28.24 22.37
C GLN A 652 -26.22 27.00 22.43
N LYS A 653 -26.74 26.53 21.29
CA LYS A 653 -27.58 25.31 21.18
C LYS A 653 -27.17 24.48 19.97
N GLY A 654 -26.49 23.35 20.20
CA GLY A 654 -25.97 22.47 19.15
C GLY A 654 -24.71 21.69 19.57
N TRP A 655 -24.33 20.67 18.79
CA TRP A 655 -23.24 19.75 19.16
C TRP A 655 -21.85 20.38 19.03
N ARG A 656 -21.23 20.68 20.18
CA ARG A 656 -19.87 21.23 20.27
C ARG A 656 -18.75 20.24 19.86
N ILE A 657 -18.98 18.93 19.95
CA ILE A 657 -18.05 17.89 19.44
C ILE A 657 -18.81 16.94 18.51
N VAL A 658 -18.30 16.70 17.30
CA VAL A 658 -18.89 15.79 16.30
C VAL A 658 -17.87 14.90 15.57
N SER A 659 -16.56 15.12 15.75
CA SER A 659 -15.49 14.43 15.01
C SER A 659 -14.75 13.33 15.80
N PHE A 660 -14.96 13.24 17.11
CA PHE A 660 -14.51 12.13 17.96
C PHE A 660 -15.43 11.93 19.16
N ASP A 661 -15.21 10.84 19.90
CA ASP A 661 -15.97 10.52 21.11
C ASP A 661 -15.28 11.11 22.35
N PRO A 662 -15.84 12.14 23.02
CA PRO A 662 -15.23 12.73 24.21
C PRO A 662 -15.19 11.75 25.40
N TRP A 663 -16.07 10.75 25.44
CA TRP A 663 -16.06 9.72 26.47
C TRP A 663 -15.05 8.59 26.22
N GLY A 664 -14.38 8.63 25.06
CA GLY A 664 -13.48 7.59 24.56
C GLY A 664 -12.30 7.24 25.46
N ALA A 665 -11.95 8.09 26.43
CA ALA A 665 -10.87 7.86 27.41
C ALA A 665 -11.31 6.97 28.59
N MET A 666 -12.57 7.09 29.02
CA MET A 666 -13.13 6.39 30.18
C MET A 666 -13.99 5.18 29.80
N SER A 667 -14.13 4.86 28.51
CA SER A 667 -14.96 3.76 27.99
C SER A 667 -14.71 2.42 28.70
N GLN A 668 -13.48 2.14 29.11
CA GLN A 668 -13.13 0.88 29.78
C GLN A 668 -13.67 0.78 31.20
N GLU A 669 -13.72 1.91 31.92
CA GLU A 669 -14.12 2.01 33.32
C GLU A 669 -15.66 2.08 33.40
N ILE A 670 -16.26 2.93 32.56
CA ILE A 670 -17.70 3.19 32.52
C ILE A 670 -18.50 1.98 32.03
N TRP A 671 -17.92 1.18 31.12
CA TRP A 671 -18.53 -0.02 30.55
C TRP A 671 -17.80 -1.33 30.96
N ALA A 672 -17.05 -1.31 32.07
CA ALA A 672 -16.21 -2.43 32.52
C ALA A 672 -17.02 -3.74 32.67
N LYS A 673 -18.20 -3.63 33.30
CA LYS A 673 -19.13 -4.74 33.50
C LYS A 673 -19.63 -5.26 32.15
N GLU A 674 -20.21 -4.38 31.34
CA GLU A 674 -20.80 -4.71 30.04
C GLU A 674 -19.76 -5.31 29.09
N TYR A 675 -18.49 -4.89 29.18
CA TYR A 675 -17.37 -5.48 28.45
C TYR A 675 -17.10 -6.93 28.87
N SER A 676 -17.03 -7.19 30.18
CA SER A 676 -16.86 -8.54 30.73
C SER A 676 -18.03 -9.48 30.42
N GLU A 677 -19.26 -8.94 30.32
CA GLU A 677 -20.47 -9.67 29.91
C GLU A 677 -20.51 -9.97 28.40
N GLY A 678 -19.62 -9.37 27.60
CA GLY A 678 -19.45 -9.71 26.18
C GLY A 678 -19.71 -8.57 25.18
N LEU A 679 -19.88 -7.33 25.63
CA LEU A 679 -19.86 -6.15 24.74
C LEU A 679 -18.42 -5.82 24.33
N ASP A 680 -18.18 -5.41 23.09
CA ASP A 680 -16.83 -5.06 22.60
C ASP A 680 -16.74 -3.54 22.36
N VAL A 681 -16.77 -2.79 23.47
CA VAL A 681 -16.51 -1.34 23.53
C VAL A 681 -15.01 -1.12 23.67
N ARG A 682 -14.40 -0.29 22.82
CA ARG A 682 -12.96 0.00 22.88
C ARG A 682 -12.73 1.48 23.15
N PRO A 683 -11.63 1.86 23.83
CA PRO A 683 -11.25 3.26 23.94
C PRO A 683 -11.00 3.84 22.55
N THR A 684 -11.32 5.12 22.38
CA THR A 684 -10.98 5.92 21.20
C THR A 684 -10.19 7.18 21.57
N ILE A 685 -9.93 7.36 22.87
CA ILE A 685 -8.94 8.30 23.39
C ILE A 685 -8.04 7.51 24.35
N SER A 686 -6.75 7.80 24.35
CA SER A 686 -5.82 7.36 25.40
C SER A 686 -4.97 8.54 25.85
N GLN A 687 -4.72 8.63 27.15
CA GLN A 687 -4.04 9.75 27.81
C GLN A 687 -2.89 9.20 28.67
N THR A 688 -1.74 9.87 28.66
CA THR A 688 -0.59 9.51 29.52
C THR A 688 0.37 10.69 29.76
N LYS A 689 1.30 10.54 30.69
CA LYS A 689 2.41 11.49 30.90
C LYS A 689 3.64 11.05 30.09
N ALA A 690 4.44 11.99 29.62
CA ALA A 690 5.68 11.70 28.91
C ALA A 690 6.66 12.87 28.98
N HIS A 691 7.94 12.57 28.80
CA HIS A 691 8.93 13.58 28.44
C HIS A 691 9.02 13.65 26.91
N ILE A 692 9.26 14.85 26.36
CA ILE A 692 9.56 15.07 24.94
C ILE A 692 11.01 15.55 24.82
N LYS A 693 11.79 14.90 23.95
CA LYS A 693 13.12 15.36 23.57
C LYS A 693 13.18 15.73 22.09
N ILE A 694 13.74 16.91 21.80
CA ILE A 694 13.90 17.48 20.46
C ILE A 694 15.21 18.31 20.47
N GLU A 695 16.12 18.06 19.54
CA GLU A 695 17.46 18.70 19.51
C GLU A 695 17.39 20.23 19.41
N GLU A 696 16.43 20.80 18.69
CA GLU A 696 16.26 22.26 18.64
C GLU A 696 15.93 22.87 20.00
N LEU A 697 15.28 22.12 20.92
CA LEU A 697 15.07 22.58 22.29
C LEU A 697 16.36 22.54 23.10
N ASP A 698 17.26 21.60 22.81
CA ASP A 698 18.61 21.58 23.40
C ASP A 698 19.43 22.79 22.93
N VAL A 699 19.32 23.17 21.65
CA VAL A 699 19.94 24.40 21.12
C VAL A 699 19.36 25.65 21.78
N LEU A 700 18.04 25.76 21.89
CA LEU A 700 17.37 26.92 22.53
C LEU A 700 17.68 27.02 24.03
N ALA A 701 17.72 25.88 24.76
CA ALA A 701 18.12 25.86 26.16
C ALA A 701 19.59 26.26 26.36
N ARG A 702 20.51 25.79 25.48
CA ARG A 702 21.92 26.22 25.47
C ARG A 702 22.07 27.71 25.12
N ALA A 703 21.18 28.26 24.30
CA ALA A 703 21.09 29.70 24.02
C ALA A 703 20.40 30.52 25.12
N SER A 704 19.89 29.88 26.19
CA SER A 704 19.13 30.51 27.29
C SER A 704 17.81 31.20 26.87
N GLU A 705 17.18 30.73 25.79
CA GLU A 705 15.86 31.21 25.32
C GLU A 705 14.72 30.91 26.30
N PHE A 706 14.87 29.88 27.12
CA PHE A 706 13.99 29.56 28.25
C PHE A 706 14.82 28.90 29.37
N PRO A 707 14.44 29.10 30.65
CA PRO A 707 15.14 28.49 31.77
C PRO A 707 14.91 26.97 31.82
N VAL A 708 15.90 26.24 32.36
CA VAL A 708 15.75 24.83 32.77
C VAL A 708 15.31 24.84 34.23
N ASP A 709 14.01 24.74 34.46
CA ASP A 709 13.38 24.95 35.77
C ASP A 709 13.30 23.69 36.65
N GLY A 710 13.40 22.50 36.05
CA GLY A 710 13.24 21.22 36.74
C GLY A 710 11.80 20.73 36.89
N ASP A 711 10.80 21.42 36.31
CA ASP A 711 9.38 21.06 36.36
C ASP A 711 8.75 20.97 34.96
N ILE A 712 8.86 22.01 34.13
CA ILE A 712 8.44 21.98 32.72
C ILE A 712 9.61 21.55 31.82
N VAL A 713 10.81 22.07 32.09
CA VAL A 713 12.04 21.79 31.34
C VAL A 713 13.05 21.19 32.29
N ILE A 714 13.30 19.89 32.12
CA ILE A 714 14.26 19.11 32.91
C ILE A 714 15.54 18.87 32.10
N ARG A 715 16.65 18.54 32.77
CA ARG A 715 17.82 17.99 32.07
C ARG A 715 17.55 16.53 31.69
N SER A 716 17.97 16.14 30.49
CA SER A 716 17.96 14.75 30.06
C SER A 716 18.79 13.88 31.01
N PRO A 717 18.34 12.66 31.34
CA PRO A 717 19.13 11.74 32.16
C PRO A 717 20.38 11.27 31.41
N GLU A 718 21.48 11.07 32.14
CA GLU A 718 22.74 10.58 31.58
C GLU A 718 22.58 9.14 31.06
N LEU A 719 22.94 8.92 29.79
CA LEU A 719 22.86 7.59 29.18
C LEU A 719 24.08 6.74 29.57
N PRO A 720 23.93 5.52 30.08
CA PRO A 720 25.06 4.64 30.45
C PRO A 720 26.04 4.32 29.31
N ALA A 721 25.65 4.54 28.05
CA ALA A 721 26.51 4.40 26.88
C ALA A 721 27.41 5.61 26.61
N PHE A 722 27.11 6.78 27.18
CA PHE A 722 27.78 8.05 26.91
C PHE A 722 28.05 8.85 28.22
N PRO A 723 28.81 8.28 29.17
CA PRO A 723 29.09 8.93 30.45
C PRO A 723 29.86 10.25 30.25
N GLY A 724 29.49 11.27 31.01
CA GLY A 724 30.07 12.63 30.96
C GLY A 724 29.62 13.48 29.76
N VAL A 725 28.73 12.99 28.89
CA VAL A 725 28.20 13.76 27.75
C VAL A 725 26.88 14.43 28.12
N ASP A 726 26.81 15.77 28.01
CA ASP A 726 25.56 16.51 28.23
C ASP A 726 24.49 16.08 27.22
N GLN A 727 23.48 15.37 27.72
CA GLN A 727 22.35 14.88 26.93
C GLN A 727 21.30 15.98 26.68
N GLY A 728 21.50 17.23 27.13
CA GLY A 728 20.59 18.35 26.92
C GLY A 728 19.39 18.37 27.86
N VAL A 729 18.21 18.68 27.32
CA VAL A 729 16.94 18.82 28.04
C VAL A 729 15.83 17.91 27.51
N GLU A 730 14.80 17.73 28.33
CA GLU A 730 13.52 17.15 27.98
C GLU A 730 12.39 18.04 28.52
N VAL A 731 11.21 17.97 27.89
CA VAL A 731 10.02 18.73 28.29
C VAL A 731 8.98 17.80 28.87
N ASN A 732 8.59 18.06 30.12
CA ASN A 732 7.51 17.33 30.78
C ASN A 732 6.16 17.73 30.17
N CYS A 733 5.41 16.73 29.70
CA CYS A 733 4.09 16.97 29.13
C CYS A 733 3.06 15.88 29.48
N TYR A 734 1.81 16.29 29.39
CA TYR A 734 0.66 15.41 29.30
C TYR A 734 0.36 15.20 27.82
N LYS A 735 0.20 13.94 27.37
CA LYS A 735 -0.14 13.63 25.98
C LYS A 735 -1.43 12.83 25.85
N ALA A 736 -2.19 13.11 24.81
CA ALA A 736 -3.39 12.39 24.43
C ALA A 736 -3.31 11.93 22.96
N ALA A 737 -3.84 10.75 22.65
CA ALA A 737 -4.08 10.27 21.30
C ALA A 737 -5.59 10.05 21.11
N ILE A 738 -6.14 10.51 19.99
CA ILE A 738 -7.58 10.50 19.70
C ILE A 738 -7.83 9.89 18.30
N ASP A 739 -8.60 8.80 18.27
CA ASP A 739 -9.16 8.18 17.08
C ASP A 739 -10.42 8.96 16.61
N PRO A 740 -10.64 9.11 15.29
CA PRO A 740 -11.81 9.80 14.76
C PRO A 740 -13.10 8.97 14.94
N VAL A 741 -14.16 9.61 15.44
CA VAL A 741 -15.50 9.04 15.64
C VAL A 741 -16.53 10.09 15.24
N TRP A 742 -16.96 10.05 13.99
CA TRP A 742 -17.80 11.07 13.36
C TRP A 742 -19.28 10.82 13.63
N PHE A 743 -19.97 11.85 14.12
CA PHE A 743 -21.43 11.92 14.15
C PHE A 743 -21.94 12.56 12.85
N LEU A 744 -22.40 11.73 11.92
CA LEU A 744 -22.69 12.10 10.53
C LEU A 744 -23.65 13.29 10.37
N PRO A 745 -24.75 13.43 11.15
CA PRO A 745 -25.63 14.60 11.05
C PRO A 745 -24.90 15.91 11.40
N GLY A 746 -24.14 15.93 12.50
CA GLY A 746 -23.39 17.12 12.94
C GLY A 746 -22.17 17.43 12.07
N VAL A 747 -21.55 16.41 11.46
CA VAL A 747 -20.50 16.62 10.44
C VAL A 747 -21.09 17.21 9.16
N ALA A 748 -22.30 16.79 8.76
CA ALA A 748 -22.99 17.35 7.60
C ALA A 748 -23.44 18.81 7.83
N GLU A 749 -24.01 19.11 9.00
CA GLU A 749 -24.40 20.46 9.43
C GLU A 749 -23.22 21.44 9.34
N ARG A 750 -22.05 21.05 9.87
CA ARG A 750 -20.81 21.88 9.82
C ARG A 750 -20.08 21.90 8.47
N LEU A 751 -20.49 21.07 7.52
CA LEU A 751 -20.04 21.13 6.13
C LEU A 751 -21.05 21.88 5.24
N GLU A 752 -22.14 22.40 5.83
CA GLU A 752 -23.26 23.06 5.14
C GLU A 752 -23.90 22.21 4.03
N ILE A 753 -23.86 20.88 4.16
CA ILE A 753 -24.39 19.91 3.19
C ILE A 753 -25.46 19.01 3.81
N GLN A 754 -26.30 18.42 2.95
CA GLN A 754 -27.22 17.37 3.38
C GLN A 754 -26.46 16.10 3.77
N GLU A 755 -26.89 15.44 4.84
CA GLU A 755 -26.30 14.19 5.32
C GLU A 755 -26.35 13.06 4.28
N SER A 756 -27.39 13.05 3.44
CA SER A 756 -27.52 12.18 2.27
C SER A 756 -26.37 12.36 1.27
N THR A 757 -25.97 13.61 0.99
CA THR A 757 -24.84 13.96 0.14
C THR A 757 -23.52 13.56 0.79
N LEU A 758 -23.34 13.83 2.09
CA LEU A 758 -22.15 13.42 2.85
C LEU A 758 -21.96 11.90 2.80
N ARG A 759 -22.99 11.12 3.17
CA ARG A 759 -22.99 9.65 3.15
C ARG A 759 -22.72 9.09 1.74
N ARG A 760 -23.25 9.75 0.71
CA ARG A 760 -23.04 9.36 -0.69
C ARG A 760 -21.60 9.59 -1.15
N ALA A 761 -21.04 10.78 -0.94
CA ALA A 761 -19.65 11.07 -1.28
C ALA A 761 -18.69 10.13 -0.53
N LEU A 762 -18.89 9.96 0.79
CA LEU A 762 -18.10 9.02 1.61
C LEU A 762 -18.21 7.56 1.14
N PHE A 763 -19.27 7.16 0.43
CA PHE A 763 -19.39 5.83 -0.16
C PHE A 763 -18.77 5.75 -1.57
N GLU A 764 -19.13 6.66 -2.47
CA GLU A 764 -18.70 6.62 -3.88
C GLU A 764 -17.19 6.92 -4.02
N ASP A 765 -16.69 7.96 -3.35
CA ASP A 765 -15.28 8.40 -3.46
C ASP A 765 -14.31 7.52 -2.65
N THR A 766 -14.81 6.67 -1.74
CA THR A 766 -14.00 5.60 -1.10
C THR A 766 -14.03 4.29 -1.88
N GLY A 767 -14.56 4.28 -3.12
CA GLY A 767 -14.64 3.07 -3.95
C GLY A 767 -15.63 2.03 -3.41
N GLY A 768 -16.62 2.45 -2.63
CA GLY A 768 -17.67 1.58 -2.07
C GLY A 768 -17.30 0.84 -0.78
N MET A 769 -16.24 1.26 -0.07
CA MET A 769 -15.72 0.54 1.12
C MET A 769 -16.74 0.30 2.24
N TYR A 770 -17.73 1.18 2.42
CA TYR A 770 -18.70 1.12 3.53
C TYR A 770 -20.17 1.19 3.05
N PRO A 771 -20.73 0.08 2.52
CA PRO A 771 -22.12 0.05 2.04
C PRO A 771 -23.16 0.38 3.11
N GLU A 772 -22.84 0.25 4.40
CA GLU A 772 -23.69 0.72 5.50
C GLU A 772 -23.96 2.23 5.46
N LEU A 773 -23.10 3.07 4.86
CA LEU A 773 -23.33 4.53 4.75
C LEU A 773 -24.65 4.85 4.02
N LEU A 774 -24.95 4.07 2.97
CA LEU A 774 -26.19 4.18 2.19
C LEU A 774 -27.31 3.25 2.68
N THR A 775 -26.97 2.05 3.18
CA THR A 775 -27.97 1.03 3.56
C THR A 775 -28.43 1.11 5.02
N ARG A 776 -27.77 1.93 5.86
CA ARG A 776 -28.10 2.14 7.29
C ARG A 776 -28.15 3.62 7.66
N PRO A 777 -29.20 4.36 7.23
CA PRO A 777 -29.46 5.73 7.67
C PRO A 777 -29.84 5.83 9.16
N ASP A 778 -30.14 4.72 9.82
CA ASP A 778 -30.37 4.62 11.26
C ASP A 778 -29.07 4.54 12.09
N ILE A 779 -27.92 4.30 11.45
CA ILE A 779 -26.60 4.40 12.09
C ILE A 779 -25.99 5.76 11.75
N ASN A 780 -25.82 6.61 12.76
CA ASN A 780 -25.33 7.98 12.64
C ASN A 780 -23.86 8.16 13.04
N ILE A 781 -23.18 7.08 13.45
CA ILE A 781 -21.79 7.11 13.92
C ILE A 781 -20.89 6.38 12.93
N PHE A 782 -19.77 7.00 12.55
CA PHE A 782 -18.80 6.46 11.60
C PHE A 782 -17.38 6.61 12.15
N LEU A 783 -16.58 5.54 12.12
CA LEU A 783 -15.16 5.54 12.44
C LEU A 783 -14.38 5.49 11.12
N PRO A 784 -14.03 6.64 10.51
CA PRO A 784 -13.31 6.67 9.24
C PRO A 784 -11.88 6.11 9.39
N PRO A 785 -11.36 5.35 8.41
CA PRO A 785 -10.02 4.76 8.45
C PRO A 785 -8.91 5.78 8.10
N ILE A 786 -8.97 6.97 8.70
CA ILE A 786 -8.04 8.09 8.48
C ILE A 786 -7.06 8.22 9.65
N GLY A 787 -6.08 9.11 9.50
CA GLY A 787 -5.20 9.49 10.61
C GLY A 787 -5.94 10.25 11.71
N GLY A 788 -5.55 10.00 12.96
CA GLY A 788 -6.13 10.64 14.14
C GLY A 788 -5.49 11.99 14.46
N MET A 789 -5.55 12.37 15.74
CA MET A 789 -4.81 13.52 16.27
C MET A 789 -4.13 13.17 17.60
N THR A 790 -3.02 13.84 17.88
CA THR A 790 -2.37 13.79 19.20
C THR A 790 -2.26 15.19 19.78
N VAL A 791 -2.53 15.32 21.08
CA VAL A 791 -2.38 16.57 21.83
C VAL A 791 -1.20 16.43 22.79
N TYR A 792 -0.40 17.48 22.92
CA TYR A 792 0.63 17.63 23.95
C TYR A 792 0.33 18.90 24.75
N ILE A 793 0.35 18.80 26.07
CA ILE A 793 0.01 19.87 27.01
C ILE A 793 1.22 20.04 27.95
N MET A 794 1.74 21.26 28.02
CA MET A 794 2.83 21.68 28.90
C MET A 794 2.24 22.57 30.00
N GLY A 795 2.55 22.28 31.27
CA GLY A 795 1.85 22.85 32.42
C GLY A 795 0.67 21.99 32.89
N ASP A 796 -0.18 22.58 33.74
CA ASP A 796 -1.31 21.87 34.36
C ASP A 796 -2.54 21.80 33.43
N PRO A 797 -2.97 20.61 32.97
CA PRO A 797 -4.13 20.48 32.08
C PRO A 797 -5.46 20.88 32.74
N MET A 798 -5.56 20.94 34.07
CA MET A 798 -6.79 21.35 34.76
C MET A 798 -7.11 22.83 34.58
N LYS A 799 -6.10 23.66 34.31
CA LYS A 799 -6.26 25.11 34.06
C LYS A 799 -6.83 25.44 32.68
N LEU A 800 -6.91 24.48 31.75
CA LEU A 800 -7.38 24.74 30.38
C LEU A 800 -8.85 25.21 30.27
N SER A 801 -9.65 24.98 31.31
CA SER A 801 -11.03 25.48 31.43
C SER A 801 -11.18 26.75 32.28
N ASP A 802 -10.11 27.31 32.84
CA ASP A 802 -10.15 28.60 33.55
C ASP A 802 -9.99 29.77 32.56
N PRO A 803 -10.95 30.70 32.47
CA PRO A 803 -10.88 31.84 31.55
C PRO A 803 -9.78 32.87 31.88
N ASN A 804 -9.13 32.77 33.04
CA ASN A 804 -8.07 33.69 33.47
C ASN A 804 -6.66 33.21 33.10
N THR A 805 -6.49 31.92 32.83
CA THR A 805 -5.19 31.28 32.55
C THR A 805 -4.61 31.73 31.20
N GLU A 806 -3.30 31.98 31.13
CA GLU A 806 -2.62 32.20 29.85
C GLU A 806 -2.58 30.90 29.05
N ILE A 807 -3.14 30.88 27.84
CA ILE A 807 -3.16 29.71 26.95
C ILE A 807 -2.42 30.03 25.64
N THR A 808 -1.29 29.38 25.40
CA THR A 808 -0.60 29.38 24.10
C THR A 808 -0.96 28.11 23.32
N CYS A 809 -1.57 28.26 22.14
CA CYS A 809 -2.10 27.15 21.36
C CYS A 809 -1.52 27.08 19.94
N ARG A 810 -1.08 25.88 19.54
CA ARG A 810 -0.53 25.55 18.21
C ARG A 810 -1.33 24.40 17.56
N PRO A 811 -2.35 24.70 16.73
CA PRO A 811 -2.99 23.69 15.89
C PRO A 811 -2.16 23.45 14.62
N HIS A 812 -1.49 22.30 14.54
CA HIS A 812 -0.56 21.92 13.49
C HIS A 812 -1.13 20.79 12.60
N ASP A 813 -0.92 20.89 11.28
CA ASP A 813 -1.25 19.81 10.33
C ASP A 813 0.07 19.11 9.96
N SER A 814 0.13 17.78 10.10
CA SER A 814 1.34 16.98 9.89
C SER A 814 2.00 17.17 8.53
N CYS A 815 3.32 17.25 8.51
CA CYS A 815 4.16 17.33 7.31
C CYS A 815 5.41 16.42 7.44
N SER A 816 5.27 15.13 7.12
CA SER A 816 6.31 14.08 7.17
C SER A 816 7.74 14.56 6.88
N GLY A 817 7.97 15.04 5.65
CA GLY A 817 9.27 15.47 5.15
C GLY A 817 9.89 16.66 5.91
N SER A 818 9.09 17.49 6.58
CA SER A 818 9.59 18.62 7.38
C SER A 818 9.67 18.23 8.85
N ASP A 819 8.56 17.77 9.44
CA ASP A 819 8.43 17.46 10.87
C ASP A 819 9.39 16.35 11.31
N VAL A 820 9.58 15.31 10.48
CA VAL A 820 10.46 14.17 10.78
C VAL A 820 11.86 14.38 10.20
N PHE A 821 11.96 14.83 8.94
CA PHE A 821 13.21 14.83 8.17
C PHE A 821 13.84 16.21 7.90
N GLY A 822 13.23 17.30 8.38
CA GLY A 822 13.84 18.65 8.33
C GLY A 822 13.87 19.34 6.96
N SER A 823 13.04 18.92 5.99
CA SER A 823 13.00 19.50 4.64
C SER A 823 12.78 21.03 4.64
N ASP A 824 13.64 21.71 3.87
CA ASP A 824 13.71 23.16 3.66
C ASP A 824 12.65 23.72 2.70
N ILE A 825 11.85 22.86 2.06
CA ILE A 825 10.84 23.23 1.04
C ILE A 825 9.60 23.89 1.69
N CYS A 826 9.38 23.72 3.00
CA CYS A 826 8.22 24.28 3.71
C CYS A 826 8.53 24.59 5.18
N THR A 827 7.78 25.53 5.76
CA THR A 827 8.02 26.05 7.13
C THR A 827 7.41 25.21 8.26
N CYS A 828 7.00 23.96 7.99
CA CYS A 828 6.19 23.19 8.94
C CYS A 828 6.94 22.90 10.25
N ARG A 829 8.16 22.34 10.18
CA ARG A 829 8.99 22.08 11.37
C ARG A 829 9.46 23.35 12.08
N PRO A 830 10.10 24.36 11.44
CA PRO A 830 10.52 25.58 12.14
C PRO A 830 9.38 26.27 12.90
N TYR A 831 8.18 26.31 12.29
CA TYR A 831 7.01 26.93 12.92
C TYR A 831 6.35 26.02 13.99
N LEU A 832 6.56 24.69 13.94
CA LEU A 832 6.20 23.77 15.02
C LEU A 832 7.13 23.93 16.22
N ILE A 833 8.44 24.00 15.99
CA ILE A 833 9.45 24.27 17.04
C ILE A 833 9.18 25.61 17.73
N PHE A 834 8.91 26.68 16.96
CA PHE A 834 8.49 27.97 17.53
C PHE A 834 7.22 27.85 18.39
N GLY A 835 6.21 27.11 17.92
CA GLY A 835 4.99 26.86 18.69
C GLY A 835 5.23 26.05 19.97
N ILE A 836 6.19 25.12 19.98
CA ILE A 836 6.61 24.37 21.17
C ILE A 836 7.38 25.29 22.14
N SER A 837 8.30 26.10 21.66
CA SER A 837 9.06 27.07 22.48
C SER A 837 8.12 28.05 23.20
N GLU A 838 7.17 28.67 22.50
CA GLU A 838 6.22 29.61 23.11
C GLU A 838 5.16 28.91 23.99
N ALA A 839 4.88 27.63 23.77
CA ALA A 839 4.08 26.80 24.66
C ALA A 839 4.82 26.49 25.98
N ILE A 840 6.12 26.16 25.92
CA ILE A 840 7.00 25.99 27.09
C ILE A 840 7.06 27.30 27.88
N LYS A 841 7.46 28.42 27.23
CA LYS A 841 7.56 29.74 27.87
C LYS A 841 6.26 30.18 28.54
N CYS A 842 5.09 29.79 28.02
CA CYS A 842 3.78 30.04 28.62
C CYS A 842 3.52 29.17 29.87
N ALA A 843 3.80 27.86 29.78
CA ALA A 843 3.69 26.96 30.93
C ALA A 843 4.59 27.41 32.11
N GLN A 844 5.80 27.87 31.81
CA GLN A 844 6.77 28.38 32.80
C GLN A 844 6.33 29.70 33.47
N ARG A 845 5.43 30.47 32.84
CA ARG A 845 4.76 31.62 33.47
C ARG A 845 3.57 31.23 34.35
N GLY A 846 3.30 29.93 34.50
CA GLY A 846 2.15 29.39 35.22
C GLY A 846 0.87 29.26 34.38
N GLY A 847 0.94 29.57 33.08
CA GLY A 847 -0.11 29.30 32.09
C GLY A 847 -0.12 27.84 31.63
N VAL A 848 -0.63 27.60 30.41
CA VAL A 848 -0.63 26.28 29.77
C VAL A 848 -0.29 26.39 28.29
N GLY A 849 0.69 25.60 27.85
CA GLY A 849 1.03 25.41 26.45
C GLY A 849 0.30 24.21 25.85
N VAL A 850 -0.29 24.35 24.65
CA VAL A 850 -1.05 23.28 23.98
C VAL A 850 -0.61 23.14 22.52
N ILE A 851 -0.09 21.98 22.16
CA ILE A 851 0.23 21.59 20.79
C ILE A 851 -0.78 20.52 20.34
N ILE A 852 -1.50 20.78 19.26
CA ILE A 852 -2.44 19.81 18.67
C ILE A 852 -1.90 19.41 17.30
N TYR A 853 -1.57 18.15 17.13
CA TYR A 853 -0.97 17.59 15.93
C TYR A 853 -1.98 16.71 15.20
N PHE A 854 -2.54 17.22 14.09
CA PHE A 854 -3.50 16.50 13.25
C PHE A 854 -2.77 15.74 12.13
N GLN A 855 -3.08 14.46 11.93
CA GLN A 855 -2.51 13.63 10.85
C GLN A 855 -3.17 13.96 9.49
N LYS A 856 -2.93 15.18 8.97
CA LYS A 856 -3.52 15.77 7.76
C LYS A 856 -2.47 16.07 6.68
N GLU A 857 -1.67 15.06 6.33
CA GLU A 857 -0.59 15.17 5.33
C GLU A 857 -1.06 15.68 3.95
N GLY A 858 -0.19 16.40 3.24
CA GLY A 858 -0.38 16.77 1.84
C GLY A 858 -1.64 17.59 1.56
N ARG A 859 -2.05 18.47 2.48
CA ARG A 859 -3.34 19.20 2.43
C ARG A 859 -4.57 18.28 2.35
N ALA A 860 -4.51 17.11 2.99
CA ALA A 860 -5.49 16.03 2.91
C ALA A 860 -5.61 15.35 1.52
N LEU A 861 -4.64 15.57 0.62
CA LEU A 861 -4.52 14.88 -0.68
C LEU A 861 -3.37 13.86 -0.71
N GLY A 862 -2.63 13.72 0.40
CA GLY A 862 -1.54 12.77 0.55
C GLY A 862 -0.21 13.21 -0.07
N GLU A 863 0.83 12.47 0.29
CA GLU A 863 2.23 12.80 0.03
C GLU A 863 2.62 12.74 -1.46
N VAL A 864 2.02 11.82 -2.23
CA VAL A 864 2.25 11.70 -3.68
C VAL A 864 1.80 12.96 -4.42
N VAL A 865 0.62 13.50 -4.10
CA VAL A 865 0.10 14.73 -4.72
C VAL A 865 0.96 15.94 -4.32
N LYS A 866 1.35 16.03 -3.04
CA LYS A 866 2.31 17.03 -2.52
C LYS A 866 3.63 17.03 -3.31
N TYR A 867 4.23 15.85 -3.53
CA TYR A 867 5.48 15.74 -4.30
C TYR A 867 5.29 15.95 -5.80
N MET A 868 4.13 15.64 -6.40
CA MET A 868 3.82 16.05 -7.77
C MET A 868 3.69 17.58 -7.91
N VAL A 869 3.10 18.27 -6.93
CA VAL A 869 3.05 19.75 -6.90
C VAL A 869 4.44 20.35 -6.77
N TYR A 870 5.31 19.82 -5.91
CA TYR A 870 6.72 20.26 -5.81
C TYR A 870 7.48 20.04 -7.13
N ASN A 871 7.34 18.84 -7.72
CA ASN A 871 7.93 18.49 -9.02
C ASN A 871 7.46 19.39 -10.17
N ARG A 872 6.21 19.86 -10.11
CA ARG A 872 5.66 20.83 -11.08
C ARG A 872 6.20 22.23 -10.83
N ARG A 873 6.18 22.72 -9.57
CA ARG A 873 6.73 24.02 -9.16
C ARG A 873 8.17 24.20 -9.65
N LYS A 874 9.05 23.24 -9.35
CA LYS A 874 10.48 23.30 -9.72
C LYS A 874 10.69 23.32 -11.25
N ARG A 875 9.95 22.53 -12.02
CA ARG A 875 10.00 22.52 -13.49
C ARG A 875 9.40 23.77 -14.16
N GLY A 876 8.40 24.39 -13.53
CA GLY A 876 7.74 25.60 -14.04
C GLY A 876 8.42 26.92 -13.66
N GLY A 877 9.57 26.86 -12.97
CA GLY A 877 10.17 28.01 -12.28
C GLY A 877 9.44 28.29 -10.97
N ASP A 878 10.08 27.94 -9.85
CA ASP A 878 9.42 27.93 -8.54
C ASP A 878 9.24 29.35 -7.98
N ASN A 879 8.09 29.96 -8.26
CA ASN A 879 7.78 31.36 -7.94
C ASN A 879 6.48 31.49 -7.14
N ALA A 880 6.38 32.52 -6.29
CA ALA A 880 5.28 32.66 -5.34
C ALA A 880 3.93 32.93 -6.04
N SER A 881 3.92 33.70 -7.12
CA SER A 881 2.70 33.97 -7.92
C SER A 881 2.04 32.70 -8.47
N GLU A 882 2.81 31.73 -8.95
CA GLU A 882 2.30 30.47 -9.53
C GLU A 882 2.07 29.35 -8.51
N TYR A 883 2.42 29.53 -7.22
CA TYR A 883 2.35 28.48 -6.20
C TYR A 883 0.96 27.80 -6.14
N PHE A 884 -0.11 28.60 -6.07
CA PHE A 884 -1.48 28.08 -5.98
C PHE A 884 -2.03 27.58 -7.32
N ASN A 885 -1.53 28.10 -8.44
CA ASN A 885 -1.89 27.61 -9.78
C ASN A 885 -1.30 26.22 -10.01
N ASN A 886 0.00 26.06 -9.76
CA ASN A 886 0.68 24.75 -9.80
C ASN A 886 0.09 23.74 -8.81
N THR A 887 -0.44 24.19 -7.67
CA THR A 887 -1.21 23.32 -6.77
C THR A 887 -2.52 22.87 -7.43
N ALA A 888 -3.38 23.80 -7.86
CA ALA A 888 -4.69 23.49 -8.45
C ALA A 888 -4.60 22.66 -9.75
N LEU A 889 -3.58 22.87 -10.57
CA LEU A 889 -3.34 22.12 -11.82
C LEU A 889 -2.92 20.66 -11.62
N VAL A 890 -2.61 20.24 -10.39
CA VAL A 890 -2.30 18.84 -10.03
C VAL A 890 -3.37 18.26 -9.09
N ALA A 891 -3.86 19.08 -8.15
CA ALA A 891 -4.80 18.69 -7.11
C ALA A 891 -6.29 18.90 -7.47
N GLY A 892 -6.60 19.59 -8.57
CA GLY A 892 -7.94 20.10 -8.88
C GLY A 892 -8.37 21.31 -8.04
N VAL A 893 -7.82 21.47 -6.83
CA VAL A 893 -8.12 22.55 -5.88
C VAL A 893 -6.87 23.18 -5.28
N LYS A 894 -6.97 24.43 -4.79
CA LYS A 894 -5.87 25.16 -4.11
C LYS A 894 -5.57 24.65 -2.69
N ASP A 895 -6.59 24.13 -2.03
CA ASP A 895 -6.52 23.45 -0.72
C ASP A 895 -7.74 22.53 -0.61
N ALA A 896 -7.58 21.34 -0.03
CA ALA A 896 -8.68 20.41 0.24
C ALA A 896 -8.97 20.25 1.76
N ARG A 897 -8.22 20.95 2.62
CA ARG A 897 -8.38 20.84 4.08
C ARG A 897 -9.64 21.54 4.57
N HIS A 898 -10.63 20.76 4.98
CA HIS A 898 -11.68 21.28 5.86
C HIS A 898 -11.17 21.42 7.31
N GLN A 899 -11.51 22.53 7.96
CA GLN A 899 -11.08 22.86 9.32
C GLN A 899 -12.23 23.09 10.33
N ALA A 900 -13.52 23.09 9.96
CA ALA A 900 -14.60 23.26 10.97
C ALA A 900 -14.82 22.05 11.91
N LEU A 901 -14.04 20.98 11.75
CA LEU A 901 -13.90 19.88 12.73
C LEU A 901 -12.69 20.07 13.67
N MET A 902 -11.79 21.01 13.36
CA MET A 902 -10.57 21.29 14.11
C MET A 902 -10.81 21.82 15.55
N PRO A 903 -11.83 22.66 15.83
CA PRO A 903 -12.08 23.18 17.18
C PRO A 903 -12.62 22.17 18.20
N ASP A 904 -13.10 20.99 17.79
CA ASP A 904 -13.69 19.99 18.70
C ASP A 904 -12.76 19.63 19.86
N ILE A 905 -11.46 19.54 19.57
CA ILE A 905 -10.45 19.21 20.59
C ILE A 905 -10.23 20.35 21.58
N LEU A 906 -10.43 21.62 21.18
CA LEU A 906 -10.38 22.76 22.09
C LEU A 906 -11.59 22.74 23.04
N HIS A 907 -12.78 22.44 22.52
CA HIS A 907 -13.98 22.21 23.34
C HIS A 907 -13.87 20.99 24.27
N PHE A 908 -13.18 19.93 23.85
CA PHE A 908 -12.86 18.77 24.70
C PHE A 908 -11.92 19.14 25.85
N LEU A 909 -10.91 19.96 25.59
CA LEU A 909 -9.99 20.52 26.59
C LEU A 909 -10.64 21.57 27.50
N GLY A 910 -11.86 22.05 27.17
CA GLY A 910 -12.59 23.06 27.94
C GLY A 910 -12.23 24.51 27.60
N ILE A 911 -11.41 24.72 26.56
CA ILE A 911 -10.84 26.02 26.18
C ILE A 911 -11.95 26.93 25.62
N GLN A 912 -12.07 28.14 26.20
CA GLN A 912 -13.02 29.19 25.79
C GLN A 912 -12.32 30.41 25.20
N HIS A 913 -11.05 30.61 25.53
CA HIS A 913 -10.17 31.67 25.02
C HIS A 913 -8.78 31.09 24.70
N ILE A 914 -8.10 31.67 23.73
CA ILE A 914 -6.69 31.42 23.45
C ILE A 914 -5.97 32.75 23.58
N THR A 915 -5.01 32.84 24.51
CA THR A 915 -4.23 34.06 24.66
C THR A 915 -3.30 34.26 23.48
N ASN A 916 -2.57 33.21 23.08
CA ASN A 916 -1.56 33.27 22.02
C ASN A 916 -1.79 32.15 20.98
N LEU A 917 -2.39 32.47 19.82
CA LEU A 917 -2.56 31.52 18.72
C LEU A 917 -1.34 31.57 17.79
N ILE A 918 -0.57 30.48 17.76
CA ILE A 918 0.62 30.34 16.91
C ILE A 918 0.20 29.82 15.52
N SER A 919 -0.53 30.62 14.74
CA SER A 919 -0.99 30.25 13.38
C SER A 919 -1.30 31.43 12.43
N MET A 920 -0.60 31.49 11.30
CA MET A 920 -0.91 32.37 10.15
C MET A 920 -2.17 31.95 9.36
N SER A 921 -2.72 30.74 9.56
CA SER A 921 -3.78 30.20 8.70
C SER A 921 -5.17 30.69 9.08
N ASN A 922 -5.81 31.49 8.22
CA ASN A 922 -7.17 31.99 8.47
C ASN A 922 -8.17 30.84 8.61
N LEU A 923 -8.14 29.85 7.73
CA LEU A 923 -8.95 28.61 7.84
C LEU A 923 -8.92 27.94 9.23
N LYS A 924 -7.84 28.13 10.02
CA LYS A 924 -7.77 27.67 11.41
C LYS A 924 -8.30 28.70 12.40
N TYR A 925 -7.96 29.98 12.25
CA TYR A 925 -8.47 31.08 13.06
C TYR A 925 -9.99 31.24 12.93
N ASP A 926 -10.51 31.33 11.71
CA ASP A 926 -11.93 31.52 11.40
C ASP A 926 -12.77 30.38 11.98
N ALA A 927 -12.29 29.13 11.89
CA ALA A 927 -12.94 27.97 12.50
C ALA A 927 -12.96 28.05 14.05
N ILE A 928 -11.90 28.54 14.69
CA ILE A 928 -11.85 28.75 16.15
C ILE A 928 -12.86 29.83 16.55
N ILE A 929 -12.86 30.99 15.88
CA ILE A 929 -13.81 32.08 16.17
C ILE A 929 -15.26 31.63 15.93
N ALA A 930 -15.55 30.96 14.81
CA ALA A 930 -16.88 30.44 14.50
C ALA A 930 -17.37 29.35 15.48
N SER A 931 -16.44 28.63 16.13
CA SER A 931 -16.78 27.73 17.23
C SER A 931 -17.14 28.47 18.53
N GLY A 932 -16.96 29.79 18.60
CA GLY A 932 -17.21 30.61 19.78
C GLY A 932 -16.06 30.62 20.80
N ILE A 933 -14.84 30.30 20.36
CA ILE A 933 -13.61 30.44 21.15
C ILE A 933 -12.96 31.77 20.78
N THR A 934 -12.64 32.60 21.76
CA THR A 934 -11.98 33.90 21.51
C THR A 934 -10.47 33.73 21.32
N VAL A 935 -9.83 34.61 20.54
CA VAL A 935 -8.38 34.63 20.35
C VAL A 935 -7.88 36.05 20.59
N LYS A 936 -6.97 36.25 21.55
CA LYS A 936 -6.44 37.57 21.91
C LYS A 936 -5.28 38.01 21.00
N ASN A 937 -4.21 37.22 20.99
CA ASN A 937 -3.01 37.48 20.19
C ASN A 937 -2.85 36.40 19.12
N ARG A 938 -2.33 36.78 17.95
CA ARG A 938 -2.03 35.87 16.83
C ARG A 938 -0.61 36.10 16.36
N TYR A 939 0.16 35.02 16.23
CA TYR A 939 1.59 35.07 15.92
C TYR A 939 1.87 34.38 14.58
N GLU A 940 2.52 35.13 13.69
CA GLU A 940 3.15 34.58 12.49
C GLU A 940 4.41 33.77 12.82
N ILE A 941 5.06 33.18 11.82
CA ILE A 941 6.40 32.62 12.00
C ILE A 941 7.42 33.79 12.05
N PRO A 942 8.42 33.78 12.95
CA PRO A 942 9.53 34.72 12.88
C PRO A 942 10.28 34.63 11.54
N GLU A 943 10.75 35.77 11.03
CA GLU A 943 11.37 35.92 9.71
C GLU A 943 12.66 35.08 9.59
N GLU A 944 13.45 35.08 10.66
CA GLU A 944 14.68 34.32 10.87
C GLU A 944 14.48 32.79 10.91
N LEU A 945 13.24 32.31 11.05
CA LEU A 945 12.87 30.89 11.03
C LEU A 945 12.27 30.44 9.69
N ILE A 946 12.38 31.23 8.62
CA ILE A 946 11.90 30.89 7.27
C ILE A 946 13.08 30.43 6.38
N PRO A 947 13.23 29.13 6.06
CA PRO A 947 14.19 28.66 5.06
C PRO A 947 13.98 29.33 3.69
N ALA A 948 15.07 29.69 3.00
CA ALA A 948 15.01 30.45 1.76
C ALA A 948 14.10 29.83 0.66
N ASP A 949 14.19 28.51 0.44
CA ASP A 949 13.35 27.82 -0.57
C ASP A 949 11.87 27.76 -0.16
N SER A 950 11.58 27.77 1.14
CA SER A 950 10.22 27.86 1.68
C SER A 950 9.59 29.26 1.55
N ARG A 951 10.38 30.30 1.23
CA ARG A 951 9.87 31.68 1.13
C ARG A 951 8.80 31.83 0.06
N VAL A 952 8.95 31.07 -1.04
CA VAL A 952 7.94 30.91 -2.10
C VAL A 952 6.57 30.49 -1.56
N GLU A 953 6.55 29.64 -0.54
CA GLU A 953 5.31 29.20 0.09
C GLU A 953 4.73 30.27 1.04
N ILE A 954 5.57 30.94 1.83
CA ILE A 954 5.12 31.95 2.80
C ILE A 954 4.54 33.18 2.10
N ASP A 955 5.25 33.76 1.14
CA ASP A 955 4.81 35.01 0.51
C ASP A 955 3.54 34.78 -0.34
N ALA A 956 3.44 33.61 -0.99
CA ALA A 956 2.20 33.17 -1.64
C ALA A 956 1.03 33.02 -0.65
N LYS A 957 1.26 32.41 0.52
CA LYS A 957 0.24 32.26 1.57
C LYS A 957 -0.25 33.63 2.06
N ILE A 958 0.67 34.56 2.34
CA ILE A 958 0.33 35.93 2.79
C ILE A 958 -0.52 36.63 1.73
N GLN A 959 -0.16 36.55 0.45
CA GLN A 959 -0.98 37.11 -0.65
C GLN A 959 -2.37 36.46 -0.76
N SER A 960 -2.52 35.18 -0.41
CA SER A 960 -3.82 34.51 -0.32
C SER A 960 -4.61 34.85 0.97
N GLY A 961 -4.14 35.83 1.75
CA GLY A 961 -4.81 36.36 2.93
C GLY A 961 -4.35 35.77 4.27
N TYR A 962 -3.30 34.94 4.31
CA TYR A 962 -2.78 34.46 5.60
C TYR A 962 -2.27 35.63 6.45
N PHE A 963 -2.57 35.59 7.74
CA PHE A 963 -2.18 36.63 8.69
C PHE A 963 -0.65 36.81 8.76
N SER A 964 -0.21 38.05 8.52
CA SER A 964 1.15 38.54 8.69
C SER A 964 1.09 40.04 8.99
N LYS A 965 2.14 40.59 9.61
CA LYS A 965 2.33 42.05 9.71
C LYS A 965 2.78 42.68 8.38
N ARG A 966 3.24 41.88 7.42
CA ARG A 966 3.77 42.34 6.13
C ARG A 966 2.70 42.33 5.04
N VAL A 967 2.50 43.48 4.40
CA VAL A 967 1.75 43.60 3.14
C VAL A 967 2.60 43.05 1.99
N MET A 968 1.98 42.38 1.02
CA MET A 968 2.64 41.82 -0.15
C MET A 968 2.18 42.50 -1.44
N ASP A 969 3.15 42.95 -2.23
CA ASP A 969 2.92 43.59 -3.52
C ASP A 969 3.14 42.55 -4.64
N GLU A 970 2.42 42.68 -5.76
CA GLU A 970 2.63 41.81 -6.93
C GLU A 970 4.09 41.76 -7.41
N ASN A 971 4.84 42.85 -7.25
CA ASN A 971 6.24 42.93 -7.64
C ASN A 971 7.13 42.05 -6.74
N ILE A 972 6.84 41.99 -5.44
CA ILE A 972 7.56 41.16 -4.45
C ILE A 972 7.30 39.67 -4.75
N LEU A 973 6.06 39.30 -5.06
CA LEU A 973 5.67 37.92 -5.41
C LEU A 973 6.37 37.40 -6.68
N LYS A 974 6.58 38.28 -7.68
CA LYS A 974 7.28 37.95 -8.94
C LYS A 974 8.81 37.88 -8.77
N GLN A 975 9.35 38.57 -7.77
CA GLN A 975 10.76 38.49 -7.37
C GLN A 975 11.06 37.25 -6.51
N THR A 976 10.10 36.82 -5.70
CA THR A 976 10.25 35.67 -4.78
C THR A 976 10.30 34.35 -5.55
N LYS A 977 11.51 33.78 -5.61
CA LYS A 977 11.82 32.54 -6.33
C LYS A 977 12.62 31.59 -5.43
N GLY A 978 12.31 30.31 -5.53
CA GLY A 978 13.09 29.22 -4.96
C GLY A 978 14.09 28.66 -5.97
N ARG A 979 14.81 27.61 -5.57
CA ARG A 979 15.66 26.79 -6.44
C ARG A 979 14.90 26.34 -7.69
N GLY A 980 15.52 26.43 -8.86
CA GLY A 980 15.02 25.90 -10.13
C GLY A 980 15.13 24.38 -10.23
N TRP A 981 14.88 23.83 -11.41
CA TRP A 981 15.04 22.39 -11.68
C TRP A 981 16.51 21.98 -11.86
N GLU A 982 17.32 22.83 -12.49
CA GLU A 982 18.77 22.61 -12.65
C GLU A 982 19.52 22.63 -11.31
N ASP A 983 19.02 23.40 -10.33
CA ASP A 983 19.60 23.54 -8.98
C ASP A 983 19.34 22.32 -8.07
N ILE A 984 18.82 21.21 -8.61
CA ILE A 984 18.49 19.96 -7.88
C ILE A 984 19.63 18.92 -8.02
N VAL A 985 20.75 19.29 -8.65
CA VAL A 985 21.98 18.47 -8.66
C VAL A 985 22.61 18.48 -7.26
N HIS A 986 22.20 17.50 -6.45
CA HIS A 986 22.74 17.16 -5.13
C HIS A 986 23.95 16.21 -5.23
#